data_AF-A0A2T7SSC3-F1
#
_entry.id   AF-A0A2T7SSC3-F1
#
_cell.length_a   1.000
_cell.length_b   1.000
_cell.length_c   1.000
_cell.angle_alpha   90.00
_cell.angle_beta   90.00
_cell.angle_gamma   90.00
#
_symmetry.space_group_name_H-M   'P 1'
#
loop_
_entity.id
_entity.type
_entity.pdbx_description
1 polymer ?
#
loop_
_entity_poly.entity_id
_entity_poly.type
_entity_poly.pdbx_seq_one_letter_code
_entity_poly.pdbx_strand_id
1 'polypeptide(L)'
;MDAMLEEFRTAAKDVTFGVPRIPVVSTLTGRLASGDDLRTADYWVEQVRHAVRFADAVRTLESERVTTVLEVGPGAVLSALVAHSAGQPDTTVAVPAVRGGRPEPEALVSALGTLHFRGVAVDWPGFFSATGARRVDLPTYAFQRQPYWLRPDIPDPAPAENSLFRVEWTPATPSAPERPPHWAVLVPAEWSTEALPAAERFARIADIADAVASGTRIDAVLVPFPARLPSEHSVDGPHRALVLAREWLAEERLADVRLVVLTSGAVAVSEGDDVPDLGAAAAWGLLRSAQSEAPGRIVLVDAPSVTDAWLAAVAVGEEPRTAVREDQLLLPRLTAVPENGSAGTGPQTGDDDAVTPPGAVWGSDGTVLITGGTGALGGVFARHLVAEHGVRHLLLVSRRGEQADGAGALAAELTGLGATVTVESCDVSDRQALASVLARIPGERPLTGIVHTAGVLDNGLLPAQSAERLESVLRPMAEAAWHLHELTRELDLRAFVLFSSTAGVFGAPGQSNYAAAGAFLDALAQHRAARGLPATSLAWGVWRGRGINADLTDQDLSRLARDGFRPVMEAEGRALFDRGVASGFPALVASPLAATAAVSGIRAEGVPRDTSTEAAGAPSLTERLAELSEAQQERYLLDLITTLVAAVLGHASPAGIAPDRPFRELGFDSLTGVELRNRLDAATGVRLPATLVFDHPTPAALAAYVRAEAAPGAMDAVRSVHDELDRIEASLGEIPDDDEARSGISVRLQTLLAKMVASEDPTPREDRIAAASTDEIFAFIDTQLGRAAG
;
A
#
# COMPACT_ATOMS: atom_id res chain seq x y z
N MET A 1 31.14 -45.46 -12.43
CA MET A 1 32.14 -44.98 -11.45
C MET A 1 33.53 -45.55 -11.73
N ASP A 2 33.66 -46.81 -12.14
CA ASP A 2 34.97 -47.47 -12.31
C ASP A 2 36.00 -46.70 -13.15
N ALA A 3 35.57 -46.00 -14.22
CA ALA A 3 36.46 -45.20 -15.07
C ALA A 3 37.14 -44.02 -14.36
N MET A 4 36.57 -43.50 -13.27
CA MET A 4 37.08 -42.34 -12.50
C MET A 4 37.99 -42.75 -11.33
N LEU A 5 37.98 -44.02 -10.92
CA LEU A 5 38.58 -44.42 -9.64
C LEU A 5 40.11 -44.21 -9.58
N GLU A 6 40.82 -44.38 -10.70
CA GLU A 6 42.28 -44.22 -10.73
C GLU A 6 42.71 -42.75 -10.68
N GLU A 7 42.00 -41.89 -11.41
CA GLU A 7 42.20 -40.44 -11.36
C GLU A 7 41.85 -39.90 -9.97
N PHE A 8 40.72 -40.35 -9.39
CA PHE A 8 40.31 -40.00 -8.03
C PHE A 8 41.32 -40.48 -6.98
N ARG A 9 41.86 -41.70 -7.12
CA ARG A 9 42.91 -42.23 -6.24
C ARG A 9 44.18 -41.38 -6.31
N THR A 10 44.56 -40.94 -7.52
CA THR A 10 45.71 -40.07 -7.72
C THR A 10 45.51 -38.74 -7.01
N ALA A 11 44.36 -38.07 -7.23
CA ALA A 11 44.02 -36.83 -6.55
C ALA A 11 43.92 -36.98 -5.02
N ALA A 12 43.35 -38.08 -4.52
CA ALA A 12 43.22 -38.33 -3.10
C ALA A 12 44.57 -38.57 -2.39
N LYS A 13 45.60 -39.06 -3.11
CA LYS A 13 46.96 -39.20 -2.55
C LYS A 13 47.65 -37.85 -2.32
N ASP A 14 47.24 -36.81 -3.03
CA ASP A 14 47.78 -35.46 -2.87
C ASP A 14 47.16 -34.73 -1.65
N VAL A 15 46.12 -35.29 -1.03
CA VAL A 15 45.47 -34.74 0.16
C VAL A 15 46.13 -35.28 1.43
N THR A 16 46.46 -34.38 2.36
CA THR A 16 46.95 -34.77 3.69
C THR A 16 45.78 -35.05 4.64
N PHE A 17 45.59 -36.30 5.04
CA PHE A 17 44.52 -36.68 5.97
C PHE A 17 44.96 -36.57 7.44
N GLY A 18 44.33 -35.66 8.18
CA GLY A 18 44.53 -35.46 9.62
C GLY A 18 43.85 -36.54 10.48
N VAL A 19 44.20 -36.62 11.77
CA VAL A 19 43.48 -37.50 12.72
C VAL A 19 42.12 -36.84 12.98
N PRO A 20 41.00 -37.56 12.84
CA PRO A 20 39.69 -37.00 13.16
C PRO A 20 39.65 -36.52 14.62
N ARG A 21 39.36 -35.23 14.83
CA ARG A 21 39.20 -34.65 16.17
C ARG A 21 37.82 -34.93 16.77
N ILE A 22 36.87 -35.30 15.91
CA ILE A 22 35.51 -35.70 16.26
C ILE A 22 35.38 -37.17 15.82
N PRO A 23 34.86 -38.08 16.68
CA PRO A 23 34.61 -39.46 16.28
C PRO A 23 33.68 -39.51 15.05
N VAL A 24 34.04 -40.31 14.05
CA VAL A 24 33.29 -40.43 12.80
C VAL A 24 32.76 -41.85 12.66
N VAL A 25 31.46 -42.00 12.41
CA VAL A 25 30.89 -43.28 11.98
C VAL A 25 31.01 -43.36 10.46
N SER A 26 31.80 -44.31 9.97
CA SER A 26 32.01 -44.48 8.53
C SER A 26 30.72 -44.98 7.89
N THR A 27 30.21 -44.26 6.90
CA THR A 27 29.06 -44.71 6.10
C THR A 27 29.44 -45.77 5.07
N LEU A 28 30.73 -46.08 4.90
CA LEU A 28 31.19 -47.22 4.11
C LEU A 28 31.08 -48.53 4.91
N THR A 29 31.48 -48.51 6.18
CA THR A 29 31.50 -49.73 7.03
C THR A 29 30.29 -49.84 7.95
N GLY A 30 29.59 -48.74 8.21
CA GLY A 30 28.46 -48.64 9.13
C GLY A 30 28.84 -48.66 10.61
N ARG A 31 30.13 -48.49 10.94
CA ARG A 31 30.70 -48.59 12.30
C ARG A 31 31.64 -47.42 12.58
N LEU A 32 31.97 -47.20 13.86
CA LEU A 32 32.90 -46.14 14.27
C LEU A 32 34.25 -46.37 13.58
N ALA A 33 34.72 -45.37 12.83
CA ALA A 33 35.98 -45.48 12.11
C ALA A 33 37.14 -45.48 13.11
N SER A 34 38.10 -46.39 12.93
CA SER A 34 39.37 -46.25 13.64
C SER A 34 40.08 -45.03 13.05
N GLY A 35 40.82 -44.28 13.88
CA GLY A 35 41.45 -43.03 13.45
C GLY A 35 42.35 -43.17 12.22
N ASP A 36 42.85 -44.39 11.94
CA ASP A 36 43.70 -44.74 10.81
C ASP A 36 42.93 -45.09 9.52
N ASP A 37 41.68 -45.56 9.60
CA ASP A 37 40.89 -45.99 8.43
C ASP A 37 40.64 -44.83 7.46
N LEU A 38 40.30 -43.65 7.99
CA LEU A 38 39.96 -42.46 7.20
C LEU A 38 41.18 -41.73 6.61
N ARG A 39 42.39 -42.16 7.00
CA ARG A 39 43.65 -41.47 6.70
C ARG A 39 44.34 -41.97 5.44
N THR A 40 43.66 -42.80 4.66
CA THR A 40 44.20 -43.38 3.43
C THR A 40 43.37 -42.94 2.22
N ALA A 41 44.04 -42.66 1.10
CA ALA A 41 43.37 -42.41 -0.17
C ALA A 41 42.46 -43.59 -0.57
N ASP A 42 42.90 -44.81 -0.27
CA ASP A 42 42.19 -46.05 -0.56
C ASP A 42 40.81 -46.10 0.11
N TYR A 43 40.68 -45.65 1.36
CA TYR A 43 39.39 -45.57 2.03
C TYR A 43 38.38 -44.70 1.26
N TRP A 44 38.81 -43.55 0.76
CA TRP A 44 37.94 -42.63 0.02
C TRP A 44 37.58 -43.16 -1.36
N VAL A 45 38.49 -43.89 -2.02
CA VAL A 45 38.21 -44.58 -3.29
C VAL A 45 37.19 -45.69 -3.08
N GLU A 46 37.28 -46.44 -1.99
CA GLU A 46 36.26 -47.45 -1.65
C GLU A 46 34.93 -46.79 -1.23
N GLN A 47 34.97 -45.65 -0.52
CA GLN A 47 33.78 -44.92 -0.08
C GLN A 47 32.97 -44.37 -1.25
N VAL A 48 33.62 -43.82 -2.28
CA VAL A 48 32.91 -43.32 -3.46
C VAL A 48 32.34 -44.47 -4.29
N ARG A 49 32.98 -45.64 -4.26
CA ARG A 49 32.58 -46.81 -5.06
C ARG A 49 31.41 -47.58 -4.46
N HIS A 50 31.43 -47.80 -3.16
CA HIS A 50 30.52 -48.72 -2.48
C HIS A 50 29.27 -48.03 -1.91
N ALA A 51 28.23 -48.82 -1.66
CA ALA A 51 26.95 -48.30 -1.19
C ALA A 51 27.06 -47.64 0.19
N VAL A 52 26.36 -46.51 0.36
CA VAL A 52 26.27 -45.78 1.62
C VAL A 52 25.40 -46.55 2.62
N ARG A 53 26.02 -47.07 3.67
CA ARG A 53 25.38 -47.82 4.77
C ARG A 53 24.79 -46.86 5.82
N PHE A 54 23.92 -45.95 5.39
CA PHE A 54 23.36 -44.89 6.24
C PHE A 54 22.62 -45.44 7.47
N ALA A 55 21.76 -46.45 7.28
CA ALA A 55 20.99 -47.02 8.39
C ALA A 55 21.86 -47.75 9.43
N ASP A 56 22.95 -48.40 8.99
CA ASP A 56 23.93 -49.00 9.91
C ASP A 56 24.68 -47.92 10.70
N ALA A 57 25.01 -46.79 10.04
CA ALA A 57 25.65 -45.67 10.71
C ALA A 57 24.76 -45.04 11.78
N VAL A 58 23.46 -44.85 11.50
CA VAL A 58 22.48 -44.35 12.48
C VAL A 58 22.34 -45.30 13.67
N ARG A 59 22.24 -46.62 13.43
CA ARG A 59 22.20 -47.61 14.52
C ARG A 59 23.46 -47.62 15.37
N THR A 60 24.63 -47.39 14.76
CA THR A 60 25.87 -47.24 15.52
C THR A 60 25.83 -45.99 16.40
N LEU A 61 25.35 -44.85 15.89
CA LEU A 61 25.15 -43.64 16.70
C LEU A 61 24.22 -43.91 17.91
N GLU A 62 23.12 -44.65 17.73
CA GLU A 62 22.24 -45.06 18.83
C GLU A 62 22.96 -45.96 19.84
N SER A 63 23.77 -46.92 19.37
CA SER A 63 24.53 -47.82 20.26
C SER A 63 25.58 -47.07 21.10
N GLU A 64 26.10 -45.96 20.55
CA GLU A 64 26.99 -45.00 21.24
C GLU A 64 26.21 -43.99 22.11
N ARG A 65 24.88 -44.18 22.25
CA ARG A 65 23.96 -43.35 23.05
C ARG A 65 23.82 -41.90 22.57
N VAL A 66 24.02 -41.66 21.27
CA VAL A 66 23.70 -40.37 20.66
C VAL A 66 22.19 -40.22 20.58
N THR A 67 21.63 -39.21 21.24
CA THR A 67 20.18 -38.96 21.32
C THR A 67 19.72 -37.76 20.48
N THR A 68 20.66 -36.98 19.95
CA THR A 68 20.36 -35.78 19.15
C THR A 68 21.33 -35.70 17.99
N VAL A 69 20.80 -35.56 16.77
CA VAL A 69 21.56 -35.50 15.52
C VAL A 69 21.23 -34.18 14.82
N LEU A 70 22.25 -33.42 14.42
CA LEU A 70 22.09 -32.22 13.61
C LEU A 70 22.41 -32.55 12.15
N GLU A 71 21.47 -32.29 11.23
CA GLU A 71 21.71 -32.33 9.80
C GLU A 71 22.24 -30.97 9.33
N VAL A 72 23.45 -30.97 8.76
CA VAL A 72 24.05 -29.83 8.09
C VAL A 72 24.02 -30.12 6.59
N GLY A 73 23.07 -29.51 5.90
CA GLY A 73 22.83 -29.69 4.47
C GLY A 73 21.80 -28.70 3.96
N PRO A 74 21.52 -28.68 2.64
CA PRO A 74 20.60 -27.71 2.02
C PRO A 74 19.12 -27.92 2.37
N GLY A 75 18.79 -28.87 3.26
CA GLY A 75 17.42 -29.20 3.62
C GLY A 75 17.33 -30.16 4.81
N ALA A 76 16.21 -30.91 4.89
CA ALA A 76 15.88 -31.78 6.01
C ALA A 76 15.74 -33.27 5.62
N VAL A 77 16.41 -33.69 4.54
CA VAL A 77 16.23 -35.02 3.94
C VAL A 77 16.82 -36.10 4.84
N LEU A 78 18.02 -35.88 5.38
CA LEU A 78 18.68 -36.85 6.24
C LEU A 78 17.96 -36.98 7.60
N SER A 79 17.38 -35.90 8.11
CA SER A 79 16.64 -35.89 9.37
C SER A 79 15.43 -36.81 9.31
N ALA A 80 14.71 -36.82 8.19
CA ALA A 80 13.64 -37.78 7.95
C ALA A 80 14.17 -39.22 7.88
N LEU A 81 15.30 -39.44 7.21
CA LEU A 81 15.91 -40.78 7.08
C LEU A 81 16.47 -41.33 8.41
N VAL A 82 16.94 -40.45 9.32
CA VAL A 82 17.35 -40.84 10.67
C VAL A 82 16.17 -41.43 11.43
N ALA A 83 14.99 -40.80 11.39
CA ALA A 83 13.79 -41.29 12.04
C ALA A 83 13.36 -42.69 11.53
N HIS A 84 13.59 -42.98 10.24
CA HIS A 84 13.27 -44.28 9.63
C HIS A 84 14.35 -45.34 9.85
N SER A 85 15.57 -44.94 10.18
CA SER A 85 16.72 -45.84 10.35
C SER A 85 16.98 -46.22 11.81
N ALA A 86 16.46 -45.42 12.73
CA ALA A 86 16.51 -45.61 14.17
C ALA A 86 15.82 -46.91 14.61
N GLY A 87 16.47 -47.69 15.47
CA GLY A 87 15.87 -48.90 16.05
C GLY A 87 14.84 -48.59 17.14
N GLN A 88 14.91 -47.39 17.73
CA GLN A 88 13.95 -46.86 18.70
C GLN A 88 13.59 -45.42 18.33
N PRO A 89 12.54 -45.20 17.50
CA PRO A 89 12.26 -43.90 16.88
C PRO A 89 12.01 -42.75 17.87
N ASP A 90 11.64 -43.03 19.12
CA ASP A 90 11.34 -42.01 20.14
C ASP A 90 12.58 -41.55 20.95
N THR A 91 13.77 -42.12 20.69
CA THR A 91 14.98 -41.82 21.49
C THR A 91 15.95 -40.85 20.82
N THR A 92 16.01 -40.84 19.49
CA THR A 92 16.93 -40.02 18.70
C THR A 92 16.17 -38.93 17.94
N VAL A 93 16.45 -37.67 18.27
CA VAL A 93 15.85 -36.52 17.59
C VAL A 93 16.81 -36.00 16.53
N ALA A 94 16.35 -35.97 15.28
CA ALA A 94 17.08 -35.34 14.18
C ALA A 94 16.60 -33.90 13.97
N VAL A 95 17.53 -32.96 13.94
CA VAL A 95 17.30 -31.53 13.83
C VAL A 95 17.93 -31.03 12.53
N PRO A 96 17.16 -30.51 11.57
CA PRO A 96 17.72 -29.92 10.36
C PRO A 96 18.18 -28.48 10.62
N ALA A 97 19.39 -28.11 10.18
CA ALA A 97 19.89 -26.74 10.25
C ALA A 97 19.18 -25.80 9.25
N VAL A 98 18.68 -26.33 8.14
CA VAL A 98 17.96 -25.61 7.08
C VAL A 98 16.69 -26.37 6.71
N ARG A 99 15.60 -25.67 6.41
CA ARG A 99 14.33 -26.28 6.01
C ARG A 99 13.68 -25.47 4.88
N GLY A 100 13.29 -26.15 3.80
CA GLY A 100 12.56 -25.53 2.70
C GLY A 100 11.26 -24.87 3.17
N GLY A 101 10.95 -23.70 2.61
CA GLY A 101 9.78 -22.90 2.99
C GLY A 101 9.94 -22.09 4.27
N ARG A 102 11.16 -21.93 4.80
CA ARG A 102 11.48 -21.02 5.91
C ARG A 102 12.77 -20.23 5.63
N PRO A 103 12.90 -18.97 6.09
CA PRO A 103 14.15 -18.22 6.02
C PRO A 103 15.30 -18.96 6.74
N GLU A 104 16.49 -18.96 6.14
CA GLU A 104 17.67 -19.66 6.69
C GLU A 104 18.06 -19.21 8.11
N PRO A 105 18.04 -17.90 8.45
CA PRO A 105 18.37 -17.46 9.81
C PRO A 105 17.39 -18.02 10.86
N GLU A 106 16.09 -18.03 10.55
CA GLU A 106 15.06 -18.57 11.44
C GLU A 106 15.20 -20.09 11.63
N ALA A 107 15.49 -20.81 10.56
CA ALA A 107 15.72 -22.26 10.60
C ALA A 107 16.92 -22.60 11.48
N LEU A 108 18.04 -21.89 11.31
CA LEU A 108 19.25 -22.11 12.09
C LEU A 108 19.06 -21.76 13.58
N VAL A 109 18.44 -20.61 13.89
CA VAL A 109 18.17 -20.22 15.29
C VAL A 109 17.22 -21.21 15.96
N SER A 110 16.19 -21.68 15.24
CA SER A 110 15.28 -22.72 15.74
C SER A 110 16.00 -24.05 15.99
N ALA A 111 16.93 -24.43 15.11
CA ALA A 111 17.75 -25.63 15.28
C ALA A 111 18.64 -25.52 16.54
N LEU A 112 19.35 -24.40 16.71
CA LEU A 112 20.17 -24.13 17.90
C LEU A 112 19.33 -24.12 19.19
N GLY A 113 18.13 -23.54 19.15
CA GLY A 113 17.18 -23.57 20.27
C GLY A 113 16.74 -25.00 20.62
N THR A 114 16.46 -25.81 19.61
CA THR A 114 16.09 -27.24 19.79
C THR A 114 17.25 -28.02 20.40
N LEU A 115 18.48 -27.82 19.90
CA LEU A 115 19.69 -28.43 20.47
C LEU A 115 19.87 -28.03 21.94
N HIS A 116 19.70 -26.75 22.27
CA HIS A 116 19.81 -26.24 23.64
C HIS A 116 18.77 -26.87 24.57
N PHE A 117 17.50 -26.97 24.15
CA PHE A 117 16.43 -27.62 24.93
C PHE A 117 16.70 -29.11 25.16
N ARG A 118 17.38 -29.76 24.21
CA ARG A 118 17.82 -31.16 24.31
C ARG A 118 19.05 -31.35 25.19
N GLY A 119 19.60 -30.27 25.77
CA GLY A 119 20.76 -30.30 26.66
C GLY A 119 22.11 -30.22 25.95
N VAL A 120 22.14 -29.92 24.65
CA VAL A 120 23.39 -29.65 23.92
C VAL A 120 23.89 -28.26 24.30
N ALA A 121 25.17 -28.17 24.68
CA ALA A 121 25.80 -26.89 24.98
C ALA A 121 25.95 -26.06 23.68
N VAL A 122 25.30 -24.89 23.65
CA VAL A 122 25.41 -23.92 22.57
C VAL A 122 26.15 -22.70 23.09
N ASP A 123 27.19 -22.26 22.36
CA ASP A 123 27.92 -21.03 22.65
C ASP A 123 27.11 -19.80 22.20
N TRP A 124 26.09 -19.47 22.99
CA TRP A 124 25.27 -18.29 22.75
C TRP A 124 26.06 -16.96 22.75
N PRO A 125 27.05 -16.74 23.64
CA PRO A 125 27.92 -15.57 23.56
C PRO A 125 28.64 -15.45 22.20
N GLY A 126 29.21 -16.55 21.69
CA GLY A 126 29.83 -16.57 20.37
C GLY A 126 28.82 -16.25 19.26
N PHE A 127 27.66 -16.91 19.28
CA PHE A 127 26.60 -16.74 18.28
C PHE A 127 26.09 -15.30 18.20
N PHE A 128 25.89 -14.63 19.34
CA PHE A 128 25.34 -13.27 19.39
C PHE A 128 26.37 -12.15 19.40
N SER A 129 27.67 -12.46 19.32
CA SER A 129 28.77 -11.47 19.47
C SER A 129 28.68 -10.26 18.53
N ALA A 130 28.15 -10.43 17.32
CA ALA A 130 27.99 -9.36 16.32
C ALA A 130 26.66 -8.56 16.42
N THR A 131 25.75 -8.95 17.32
CA THR A 131 24.36 -8.44 17.35
C THR A 131 24.07 -7.47 18.50
N GLY A 132 24.99 -7.35 19.48
CA GLY A 132 24.74 -6.57 20.69
C GLY A 132 23.72 -7.19 21.65
N ALA A 133 23.29 -8.44 21.42
CA ALA A 133 22.29 -9.08 22.28
C ALA A 133 22.79 -9.30 23.71
N ARG A 134 21.89 -9.10 24.69
CA ARG A 134 22.14 -9.35 26.12
C ARG A 134 21.32 -10.54 26.61
N ARG A 135 21.90 -11.36 27.49
CA ARG A 135 21.11 -12.36 28.23
C ARG A 135 20.22 -11.63 29.24
N VAL A 136 18.97 -12.04 29.30
CA VAL A 136 18.00 -11.57 30.29
C VAL A 136 17.49 -12.78 31.07
N ASP A 137 17.32 -12.63 32.38
CA ASP A 137 16.74 -13.68 33.20
C ASP A 137 15.24 -13.80 32.89
N LEU A 138 14.78 -15.04 32.71
CA LEU A 138 13.36 -15.33 32.58
C LEU A 138 12.74 -15.49 33.99
N PRO A 139 11.49 -15.04 34.22
CA PRO A 139 10.81 -15.29 35.48
C PRO A 139 10.71 -16.79 35.76
N THR A 140 11.09 -17.21 36.96
CA THR A 140 11.04 -18.61 37.38
C THR A 140 9.64 -19.07 37.80
N TYR A 141 8.64 -18.17 37.78
CA TYR A 141 7.30 -18.43 38.27
C TYR A 141 6.19 -17.94 37.32
N ALA A 142 5.40 -18.88 36.80
CA ALA A 142 4.39 -18.66 35.76
C ALA A 142 3.19 -17.76 36.15
N PHE A 143 3.05 -17.36 37.43
CA PHE A 143 1.93 -16.55 37.92
C PHE A 143 2.32 -15.14 38.39
N GLN A 144 3.58 -14.76 38.17
CA GLN A 144 4.01 -13.38 38.38
C GLN A 144 3.43 -12.56 37.21
N ARG A 145 2.23 -11.99 37.39
CA ARG A 145 1.46 -11.22 36.39
C ARG A 145 2.10 -9.86 36.04
N GLN A 146 3.42 -9.80 35.95
CA GLN A 146 4.15 -8.65 35.41
C GLN A 146 4.43 -8.88 33.92
N PRO A 147 4.07 -7.93 33.03
CA PRO A 147 4.44 -8.00 31.64
C PRO A 147 5.96 -7.85 31.51
N TYR A 148 6.66 -8.93 31.18
CA TYR A 148 8.13 -9.00 31.13
C TYR A 148 8.69 -9.35 29.74
N TRP A 149 7.83 -9.41 28.73
CA TRP A 149 8.25 -9.72 27.36
C TRP A 149 8.98 -8.51 26.77
N LEU A 150 10.03 -8.80 25.98
CA LEU A 150 10.80 -7.85 25.19
C LEU A 150 9.84 -6.93 24.43
N ARG A 151 9.52 -5.78 25.02
CA ARG A 151 9.16 -4.61 24.22
C ARG A 151 10.42 -4.36 23.41
N PRO A 152 10.38 -4.42 22.08
CA PRO A 152 11.47 -3.82 21.34
C PRO A 152 11.60 -2.40 21.91
N ASP A 153 12.83 -1.96 22.20
CA ASP A 153 13.13 -0.53 22.29
C ASP A 153 12.94 0.04 20.87
N ILE A 154 11.72 -0.04 20.33
CA ILE A 154 11.22 1.01 19.48
C ILE A 154 11.14 2.16 20.46
N PRO A 155 11.98 3.21 20.34
CA PRO A 155 11.78 4.40 21.16
C PRO A 155 10.31 4.72 21.05
N ASP A 156 9.60 4.80 22.20
CA ASP A 156 8.21 5.21 22.20
C ASP A 156 8.16 6.45 21.30
N PRO A 157 7.40 6.42 20.19
CA PRO A 157 7.32 7.58 19.33
C PRO A 157 6.97 8.75 20.23
N ALA A 158 7.61 9.91 20.03
CA ALA A 158 7.31 11.10 20.80
C ALA A 158 5.78 11.19 20.97
N PRO A 159 5.27 11.43 22.19
CA PRO A 159 3.84 11.39 22.45
C PRO A 159 3.15 12.25 21.39
N ALA A 160 2.17 11.68 20.69
CA ALA A 160 1.44 12.41 19.67
C ALA A 160 0.86 13.67 20.35
N GLU A 161 1.17 14.85 19.79
CA GLU A 161 0.69 16.12 20.37
C GLU A 161 -0.84 16.17 20.38
N ASN A 162 -1.48 15.50 19.41
CA ASN A 162 -2.93 15.31 19.31
C ASN A 162 -3.26 13.94 18.70
N SER A 163 -4.38 13.34 19.12
CA SER A 163 -4.86 12.03 18.63
C SER A 163 -6.32 12.04 18.16
N LEU A 164 -6.99 13.19 18.24
CA LEU A 164 -8.37 13.39 17.79
C LEU A 164 -8.45 14.66 16.95
N PHE A 165 -8.95 14.54 15.73
CA PHE A 165 -8.98 15.63 14.76
C PHE A 165 -10.31 15.68 14.00
N ARG A 166 -10.58 16.83 13.39
CA ARG A 166 -11.64 17.02 12.39
C ARG A 166 -11.04 17.55 11.08
N VAL A 167 -11.75 17.33 9.97
CA VAL A 167 -11.40 17.94 8.68
C VAL A 167 -12.15 19.27 8.56
N GLU A 168 -11.41 20.37 8.50
CA GLU A 168 -11.93 21.72 8.26
C GLU A 168 -11.61 22.17 6.84
N TRP A 169 -12.52 22.91 6.22
CA TRP A 169 -12.32 23.44 4.87
C TRP A 169 -11.98 24.92 4.94
N THR A 170 -10.71 25.24 4.70
CA THR A 170 -10.21 26.61 4.84
C THR A 170 -10.12 27.31 3.49
N PRO A 171 -10.52 28.59 3.39
CA PRO A 171 -10.28 29.43 2.22
C PRO A 171 -8.85 29.38 1.69
N ALA A 172 -8.73 29.25 0.37
CA ALA A 172 -7.48 29.37 -0.35
C ALA A 172 -7.54 30.50 -1.39
N THR A 173 -6.43 31.19 -1.55
CA THR A 173 -6.28 32.18 -2.62
C THR A 173 -5.78 31.44 -3.87
N PRO A 174 -6.52 31.46 -4.99
CA PRO A 174 -6.06 30.84 -6.22
C PRO A 174 -4.77 31.50 -6.72
N SER A 175 -3.80 30.69 -7.13
CA SER A 175 -2.70 31.17 -7.98
C SER A 175 -3.21 31.22 -9.42
N ALA A 176 -3.13 32.40 -10.05
CA ALA A 176 -3.48 32.53 -11.45
C ALA A 176 -2.43 31.81 -12.32
N PRO A 177 -2.84 30.94 -13.28
CA PRO A 177 -1.90 30.32 -14.19
C PRO A 177 -1.24 31.38 -15.10
N GLU A 178 0.05 31.18 -15.43
CA GLU A 178 0.74 31.99 -16.43
C GLU A 178 0.11 31.86 -17.83
N ARG A 179 -0.52 30.70 -18.12
CA ARG A 179 -1.21 30.41 -19.38
C ARG A 179 -2.48 29.59 -19.12
N PRO A 180 -3.62 29.91 -19.78
CA PRO A 180 -4.84 29.14 -19.61
C PRO A 180 -4.64 27.67 -20.03
N PRO A 181 -5.09 26.70 -19.20
CA PRO A 181 -5.01 25.28 -19.54
C PRO A 181 -5.97 24.93 -20.68
N HIS A 182 -5.57 23.98 -21.53
CA HIS A 182 -6.43 23.40 -22.55
C HIS A 182 -7.28 22.27 -21.97
N TRP A 183 -8.60 22.46 -21.99
CA TRP A 183 -9.56 21.53 -21.41
C TRP A 183 -10.22 20.64 -22.44
N ALA A 184 -10.46 19.40 -22.03
CA ALA A 184 -11.45 18.53 -22.64
C ALA A 184 -12.46 18.08 -21.57
N VAL A 185 -13.62 17.61 -22.01
CA VAL A 185 -14.67 17.10 -21.13
C VAL A 185 -14.94 15.66 -21.50
N LEU A 186 -14.82 14.77 -20.52
CA LEU A 186 -15.24 13.38 -20.65
C LEU A 186 -16.67 13.25 -20.13
N VAL A 187 -17.60 12.92 -21.00
CA VAL A 187 -18.99 12.61 -20.64
C VAL A 187 -19.30 11.19 -21.09
N PRO A 188 -19.15 10.18 -20.22
CA PRO A 188 -19.59 8.84 -20.52
C PRO A 188 -21.09 8.85 -20.89
N ALA A 189 -21.50 8.03 -21.85
CA ALA A 189 -22.87 8.04 -22.39
C ALA A 189 -23.97 7.89 -21.32
N GLU A 190 -23.62 7.30 -20.18
CA GLU A 190 -24.48 7.02 -19.03
C GLU A 190 -24.64 8.22 -18.06
N TRP A 191 -23.89 9.32 -18.24
CA TRP A 191 -23.75 10.42 -17.27
C TRP A 191 -24.47 11.70 -17.75
N SER A 192 -25.19 12.38 -16.85
CA SER A 192 -25.97 13.59 -17.17
C SER A 192 -25.08 14.79 -17.50
N THR A 193 -25.62 15.73 -18.29
CA THR A 193 -24.92 16.94 -18.77
C THR A 193 -25.67 18.21 -18.42
N GLU A 194 -25.57 18.67 -17.17
CA GLU A 194 -25.98 20.03 -16.85
C GLU A 194 -24.74 20.93 -16.62
N ALA A 195 -24.76 22.10 -17.28
CA ALA A 195 -23.80 23.21 -17.13
C ALA A 195 -22.30 22.84 -17.17
N LEU A 196 -21.83 22.32 -18.31
CA LEU A 196 -20.41 22.07 -18.58
C LEU A 196 -19.76 23.20 -19.39
N PRO A 197 -18.46 23.47 -19.19
CA PRO A 197 -17.75 24.51 -19.93
C PRO A 197 -17.74 24.24 -21.44
N ALA A 198 -17.54 25.30 -22.22
CA ALA A 198 -17.37 25.19 -23.67
C ALA A 198 -15.99 24.60 -24.00
N ALA A 199 -15.93 23.27 -24.09
CA ALA A 199 -14.72 22.50 -24.39
C ALA A 199 -15.05 21.29 -25.28
N GLU A 200 -14.02 20.71 -25.89
CA GLU A 200 -14.16 19.50 -26.70
C GLU A 200 -14.67 18.33 -25.85
N ARG A 201 -15.64 17.58 -26.37
CA ARG A 201 -16.36 16.55 -25.63
C ARG A 201 -16.02 15.18 -26.17
N PHE A 202 -15.65 14.29 -25.27
CA PHE A 202 -15.33 12.91 -25.56
C PHE A 202 -16.26 11.99 -24.77
N ALA A 203 -16.64 10.86 -25.38
CA ALA A 203 -17.47 9.85 -24.73
C ALA A 203 -16.63 8.77 -24.04
N ARG A 204 -15.38 8.56 -24.48
CA ARG A 204 -14.48 7.51 -24.00
C ARG A 204 -13.08 8.04 -23.78
N ILE A 205 -12.37 7.47 -22.81
CA ILE A 205 -10.96 7.78 -22.51
C ILE A 205 -10.06 7.50 -23.72
N ALA A 206 -10.32 6.41 -24.45
CA ALA A 206 -9.57 6.04 -25.65
C ALA A 206 -9.60 7.15 -26.73
N ASP A 207 -10.74 7.82 -26.91
CA ASP A 207 -10.87 8.89 -27.91
C ASP A 207 -10.02 10.12 -27.53
N ILE A 208 -9.90 10.41 -26.22
CA ILE A 208 -9.01 11.45 -25.70
C ILE A 208 -7.55 11.06 -25.95
N ALA A 209 -7.21 9.80 -25.66
CA ALA A 209 -5.85 9.30 -25.85
C ALA A 209 -5.42 9.34 -27.33
N ASP A 210 -6.33 9.03 -28.26
CA ASP A 210 -6.09 9.14 -29.70
C ASP A 210 -5.92 10.61 -30.14
N ALA A 211 -6.71 11.53 -29.56
CA ALA A 211 -6.55 12.96 -29.80
C ALA A 211 -5.18 13.47 -29.31
N VAL A 212 -4.74 13.09 -28.11
CA VAL A 212 -3.42 13.45 -27.58
C VAL A 212 -2.30 12.85 -28.44
N ALA A 213 -2.41 11.57 -28.80
CA ALA A 213 -1.42 10.89 -29.64
C ALA A 213 -1.29 11.50 -31.05
N SER A 214 -2.38 12.07 -31.59
CA SER A 214 -2.36 12.80 -32.87
C SER A 214 -1.84 14.25 -32.76
N GLY A 215 -1.41 14.68 -31.57
CA GLY A 215 -0.82 15.99 -31.31
C GLY A 215 -1.80 17.05 -30.80
N THR A 216 -3.03 16.68 -30.45
CA THR A 216 -3.97 17.59 -29.78
C THR A 216 -3.46 17.87 -28.37
N ARG A 217 -3.21 19.15 -28.07
CA ARG A 217 -2.82 19.54 -26.72
C ARG A 217 -4.03 19.44 -25.78
N ILE A 218 -3.94 18.65 -24.73
CA ILE A 218 -4.94 18.59 -23.65
C ILE A 218 -4.16 18.60 -22.33
N ASP A 219 -4.37 19.61 -21.50
CA ASP A 219 -3.68 19.74 -20.21
C ASP A 219 -4.50 19.09 -19.07
N ALA A 220 -5.82 19.18 -19.16
CA ALA A 220 -6.73 18.59 -18.16
C ALA A 220 -8.06 18.13 -18.78
N VAL A 221 -8.62 17.06 -18.21
CA VAL A 221 -9.92 16.50 -18.58
C VAL A 221 -10.88 16.64 -17.42
N LEU A 222 -11.96 17.39 -17.61
CA LEU A 222 -13.04 17.48 -16.65
C LEU A 222 -14.03 16.32 -16.86
N VAL A 223 -14.34 15.60 -15.79
CA VAL A 223 -15.38 14.56 -15.79
C VAL A 223 -16.44 14.91 -14.73
N PRO A 224 -17.68 15.24 -15.14
CA PRO A 224 -18.78 15.50 -14.21
C PRO A 224 -19.27 14.18 -13.66
N PHE A 225 -18.92 13.88 -12.42
CA PHE A 225 -19.40 12.71 -11.73
C PHE A 225 -20.90 12.86 -11.46
N PRO A 226 -21.74 11.92 -11.94
CA PRO A 226 -23.17 12.09 -11.90
C PRO A 226 -23.67 12.09 -10.47
N ALA A 227 -24.23 13.22 -10.03
CA ALA A 227 -25.09 13.26 -8.86
C ALA A 227 -26.28 12.32 -9.12
N ARG A 228 -26.53 11.34 -8.24
CA ARG A 228 -27.56 10.34 -8.56
C ARG A 228 -28.97 10.91 -8.40
N LEU A 229 -29.74 10.79 -9.48
CA LEU A 229 -31.20 10.59 -9.43
C LEU A 229 -31.52 9.37 -8.52
N PRO A 230 -32.68 9.37 -7.85
CA PRO A 230 -32.97 8.49 -6.72
C PRO A 230 -33.21 7.05 -7.19
N SER A 231 -32.18 6.22 -7.14
CA SER A 231 -32.35 4.77 -7.02
C SER A 231 -31.52 4.26 -5.85
N GLU A 232 -32.13 3.38 -5.07
CA GLU A 232 -31.93 3.05 -3.65
C GLU A 232 -30.56 2.47 -3.24
N HIS A 233 -29.50 2.59 -4.06
CA HIS A 233 -28.24 1.89 -3.84
C HIS A 233 -27.07 2.84 -3.54
N SER A 234 -26.57 2.76 -2.32
CA SER A 234 -25.44 3.51 -1.75
C SER A 234 -24.06 3.16 -2.35
N VAL A 235 -23.97 2.11 -3.17
CA VAL A 235 -22.71 1.49 -3.62
C VAL A 235 -22.27 1.86 -5.05
N ASP A 236 -23.14 2.47 -5.85
CA ASP A 236 -22.86 2.68 -7.29
C ASP A 236 -21.79 3.74 -7.60
N GLY A 237 -21.63 4.73 -6.72
CA GLY A 237 -20.57 5.75 -6.84
C GLY A 237 -19.18 5.10 -6.87
N PRO A 238 -18.81 4.31 -5.85
CA PRO A 238 -17.57 3.55 -5.84
C PRO A 238 -17.34 2.68 -7.10
N HIS A 239 -18.34 1.97 -7.62
CA HIS A 239 -18.17 1.17 -8.84
C HIS A 239 -17.79 2.03 -10.06
N ARG A 240 -18.48 3.16 -10.25
CA ARG A 240 -18.17 4.11 -11.32
C ARG A 240 -16.77 4.72 -11.18
N ALA A 241 -16.41 5.09 -9.95
CA ALA A 241 -15.09 5.63 -9.64
C ALA A 241 -13.99 4.59 -9.89
N LEU A 242 -14.23 3.31 -9.57
CA LEU A 242 -13.29 2.23 -9.82
C LEU A 242 -13.02 2.04 -11.31
N VAL A 243 -14.07 2.00 -12.13
CA VAL A 243 -13.94 1.87 -13.60
C VAL A 243 -13.17 3.06 -14.17
N LEU A 244 -13.60 4.28 -13.83
CA LEU A 244 -12.95 5.52 -14.27
C LEU A 244 -11.47 5.56 -13.89
N ALA A 245 -11.13 5.29 -12.63
CA ALA A 245 -9.76 5.34 -12.15
C ALA A 245 -8.88 4.27 -12.80
N ARG A 246 -9.39 3.05 -12.99
CA ARG A 246 -8.65 1.96 -13.63
C ARG A 246 -8.37 2.26 -15.10
N GLU A 247 -9.38 2.67 -15.85
CA GLU A 247 -9.21 3.01 -17.27
C GLU A 247 -8.28 4.21 -17.46
N TRP A 248 -8.45 5.27 -16.66
CA TRP A 248 -7.62 6.47 -16.77
C TRP A 248 -6.16 6.21 -16.43
N LEU A 249 -5.89 5.48 -15.34
CA LEU A 249 -4.53 5.22 -14.89
C LEU A 249 -3.80 4.16 -15.71
N ALA A 250 -4.55 3.28 -16.41
CA ALA A 250 -3.97 2.32 -17.35
C ALA A 250 -3.55 2.96 -18.69
N GLU A 251 -4.06 4.15 -19.02
CA GLU A 251 -3.73 4.82 -20.28
C GLU A 251 -2.45 5.67 -20.15
N GLU A 252 -1.33 5.10 -20.64
CA GLU A 252 -0.01 5.73 -20.59
C GLU A 252 0.09 6.98 -21.47
N ARG A 253 -0.67 7.06 -22.58
CA ARG A 253 -0.69 8.26 -23.44
C ARG A 253 -1.26 9.49 -22.73
N LEU A 254 -1.97 9.27 -21.62
CA LEU A 254 -2.54 10.31 -20.77
C LEU A 254 -1.75 10.51 -19.46
N ALA A 255 -0.50 10.03 -19.39
CA ALA A 255 0.38 10.19 -18.22
C ALA A 255 0.58 11.65 -17.81
N ASP A 256 0.62 12.55 -18.80
CA ASP A 256 0.80 13.99 -18.59
C ASP A 256 -0.49 14.79 -18.42
N VAL A 257 -1.65 14.14 -18.62
CA VAL A 257 -2.97 14.78 -18.54
C VAL A 257 -3.58 14.57 -17.16
N ARG A 258 -4.13 15.64 -16.57
CA ARG A 258 -4.83 15.57 -15.27
C ARG A 258 -6.30 15.23 -15.46
N LEU A 259 -6.82 14.26 -14.70
CA LEU A 259 -8.25 14.01 -14.57
C LEU A 259 -8.83 14.86 -13.44
N VAL A 260 -9.79 15.73 -13.75
CA VAL A 260 -10.54 16.52 -12.76
C VAL A 260 -11.92 15.91 -12.61
N VAL A 261 -12.16 15.25 -11.48
CA VAL A 261 -13.45 14.66 -11.12
C VAL A 261 -14.27 15.68 -10.37
N LEU A 262 -15.38 16.09 -10.97
CA LEU A 262 -16.30 17.08 -10.42
C LEU A 262 -17.51 16.39 -9.80
N THR A 263 -17.72 16.57 -8.50
CA THR A 263 -18.94 16.17 -7.77
C THR A 263 -19.71 17.41 -7.30
N SER A 264 -20.94 17.21 -6.84
CA SER A 264 -21.72 18.23 -6.14
C SER A 264 -22.40 17.61 -4.92
N GLY A 265 -22.07 18.09 -3.72
CA GLY A 265 -22.66 17.60 -2.48
C GLY A 265 -22.05 16.29 -1.97
N ALA A 266 -20.80 16.01 -2.33
CA ALA A 266 -20.02 14.87 -1.83
C ALA A 266 -19.27 15.17 -0.52
N VAL A 267 -19.15 16.45 -0.14
CA VAL A 267 -18.45 16.90 1.07
C VAL A 267 -19.21 18.02 1.79
N ALA A 268 -19.22 17.96 3.12
CA ALA A 268 -19.63 19.05 3.99
C ALA A 268 -18.44 19.98 4.24
N VAL A 269 -18.59 21.28 3.98
CA VAL A 269 -17.49 22.25 4.14
C VAL A 269 -17.63 23.14 5.36
N SER A 270 -18.87 23.37 5.79
CA SER A 270 -19.21 24.12 6.99
C SER A 270 -19.84 23.21 8.04
N GLU A 271 -19.79 23.63 9.29
CA GLU A 271 -20.47 22.93 10.37
C GLU A 271 -22.00 22.98 10.17
N GLY A 272 -22.64 21.82 10.21
CA GLY A 272 -24.08 21.66 9.94
C GLY A 272 -24.45 21.45 8.46
N ASP A 273 -23.48 21.52 7.53
CA ASP A 273 -23.74 21.17 6.13
C ASP A 273 -24.18 19.70 5.98
N ASP A 274 -25.14 19.45 5.09
CA ASP A 274 -25.53 18.10 4.68
C ASP A 274 -24.56 17.54 3.62
N VAL A 275 -24.48 16.20 3.56
CA VAL A 275 -23.87 15.48 2.44
C VAL A 275 -25.00 14.72 1.71
N PRO A 276 -25.61 15.34 0.69
CA PRO A 276 -26.75 14.73 -0.01
C PRO A 276 -26.33 13.57 -0.93
N ASP A 277 -25.09 13.53 -1.42
CA ASP A 277 -24.60 12.45 -2.30
C ASP A 277 -23.57 11.57 -1.59
N LEU A 278 -24.07 10.62 -0.79
CA LEU A 278 -23.24 9.63 -0.10
C LEU A 278 -22.48 8.71 -1.06
N GLY A 279 -23.00 8.47 -2.26
CA GLY A 279 -22.34 7.66 -3.28
C GLY A 279 -21.11 8.37 -3.85
N ALA A 280 -21.22 9.67 -4.11
CA ALA A 280 -20.11 10.52 -4.50
C ALA A 280 -19.09 10.66 -3.35
N ALA A 281 -19.52 10.77 -2.09
CA ALA A 281 -18.62 10.77 -0.95
C ALA A 281 -17.80 9.48 -0.84
N ALA A 282 -18.43 8.33 -1.08
CA ALA A 282 -17.76 7.03 -1.14
C ALA A 282 -16.80 6.95 -2.35
N ALA A 283 -17.17 7.49 -3.51
CA ALA A 283 -16.30 7.62 -4.67
C ALA A 283 -15.05 8.48 -4.37
N TRP A 284 -15.20 9.57 -3.61
CA TRP A 284 -14.07 10.35 -3.13
C TRP A 284 -13.09 9.49 -2.31
N GLY A 285 -13.59 8.65 -1.39
CA GLY A 285 -12.74 7.72 -0.64
C GLY A 285 -11.90 6.82 -1.54
N LEU A 286 -12.54 6.22 -2.55
CA LEU A 286 -11.85 5.39 -3.54
C LEU A 286 -10.77 6.16 -4.30
N LEU A 287 -11.13 7.34 -4.82
CA LEU A 287 -10.25 8.17 -5.62
C LEU A 287 -9.13 8.79 -4.79
N ARG A 288 -9.30 8.99 -3.48
CA ARG A 288 -8.21 9.37 -2.57
C ARG A 288 -7.14 8.30 -2.50
N SER A 289 -7.51 7.02 -2.43
CA SER A 289 -6.54 5.92 -2.53
C SER A 289 -5.90 5.85 -3.92
N ALA A 290 -6.67 6.14 -4.99
CA ALA A 290 -6.12 6.27 -6.34
C ALA A 290 -5.07 7.38 -6.45
N GLN A 291 -5.30 8.54 -5.80
CA GLN A 291 -4.33 9.62 -5.71
C GLN A 291 -3.06 9.19 -4.96
N SER A 292 -3.17 8.33 -3.95
CA SER A 292 -2.01 7.76 -3.26
C SER A 292 -1.23 6.77 -4.12
N GLU A 293 -1.88 6.03 -5.01
CA GLU A 293 -1.22 5.12 -5.97
C GLU A 293 -0.62 5.87 -7.17
N ALA A 294 -1.27 6.93 -7.64
CA ALA A 294 -0.85 7.75 -8.77
C ALA A 294 -0.93 9.27 -8.46
N PRO A 295 -0.02 9.81 -7.64
CA PRO A 295 0.04 11.23 -7.30
C PRO A 295 0.02 12.15 -8.53
N GLY A 296 -0.75 13.24 -8.45
CA GLY A 296 -0.82 14.29 -9.48
C GLY A 296 -1.63 13.93 -10.73
N ARG A 297 -2.15 12.70 -10.86
CA ARG A 297 -2.96 12.26 -12.02
C ARG A 297 -4.45 12.57 -11.88
N ILE A 298 -4.96 12.63 -10.66
CA ILE A 298 -6.39 12.80 -10.34
C ILE A 298 -6.57 13.97 -9.38
N VAL A 299 -7.49 14.87 -9.69
CA VAL A 299 -7.90 16.01 -8.85
C VAL A 299 -9.39 15.89 -8.55
N LEU A 300 -9.76 16.04 -7.28
CA LEU A 300 -11.14 15.98 -6.81
C LEU A 300 -11.67 17.39 -6.55
N VAL A 301 -12.83 17.71 -7.13
CA VAL A 301 -13.51 18.98 -6.90
C VAL A 301 -14.96 18.76 -6.55
N ASP A 302 -15.41 19.34 -5.43
CA ASP A 302 -16.84 19.40 -5.10
C ASP A 302 -17.38 20.80 -5.31
N ALA A 303 -18.17 21.02 -6.35
CA ALA A 303 -18.73 22.32 -6.69
C ALA A 303 -20.16 22.17 -7.24
N PRO A 304 -21.10 23.04 -6.85
CA PRO A 304 -22.48 23.00 -7.36
C PRO A 304 -22.57 23.39 -8.84
N SER A 305 -21.58 24.11 -9.37
CA SER A 305 -21.51 24.56 -10.76
C SER A 305 -20.08 24.81 -11.19
N VAL A 306 -19.83 24.74 -12.51
CA VAL A 306 -18.53 25.06 -13.09
C VAL A 306 -18.45 26.53 -13.48
N THR A 307 -17.37 27.22 -13.07
CA THR A 307 -17.01 28.55 -13.56
C THR A 307 -15.59 28.55 -14.10
N ASP A 308 -15.31 29.34 -15.14
CA ASP A 308 -13.97 29.40 -15.76
C ASP A 308 -12.88 29.81 -14.75
N ALA A 309 -13.26 30.65 -13.77
CA ALA A 309 -12.36 31.19 -12.77
C ALA A 309 -11.76 30.12 -11.86
N TRP A 310 -12.61 29.29 -11.23
CA TRP A 310 -12.11 28.23 -10.35
C TRP A 310 -11.51 27.08 -11.16
N LEU A 311 -12.09 26.78 -12.32
CA LEU A 311 -11.62 25.70 -13.19
C LEU A 311 -10.15 25.92 -13.57
N ALA A 312 -9.80 27.14 -14.04
CA ALA A 312 -8.43 27.51 -14.37
C ALA A 312 -7.46 27.36 -13.18
N ALA A 313 -7.89 27.71 -11.96
CA ALA A 313 -7.06 27.58 -10.76
C ALA A 313 -6.78 26.12 -10.38
N VAL A 314 -7.75 25.23 -10.57
CA VAL A 314 -7.62 23.81 -10.24
C VAL A 314 -6.71 23.06 -11.23
N ALA A 315 -6.74 23.40 -12.53
CA ALA A 315 -5.91 22.70 -13.52
C ALA A 315 -4.41 22.80 -13.22
N VAL A 316 -3.95 23.97 -12.77
CA VAL A 316 -2.53 24.22 -12.47
C VAL A 316 -2.19 24.07 -10.99
N GLY A 317 -3.21 24.04 -10.12
CA GLY A 317 -3.02 23.91 -8.69
C GLY A 317 -2.30 22.62 -8.30
N GLU A 318 -1.50 22.69 -7.24
CA GLU A 318 -0.88 21.50 -6.63
C GLU A 318 -1.85 20.75 -5.70
N GLU A 319 -2.99 21.37 -5.41
CA GLU A 319 -3.93 20.88 -4.41
C GLU A 319 -4.82 19.78 -5.02
N PRO A 320 -4.70 18.52 -4.55
CA PRO A 320 -5.37 17.38 -5.19
C PRO A 320 -6.88 17.32 -4.85
N ARG A 321 -7.35 18.15 -3.92
CA ARG A 321 -8.69 18.10 -3.33
C ARG A 321 -9.17 19.50 -3.02
N THR A 322 -10.30 19.88 -3.59
CA THR A 322 -10.86 21.22 -3.44
C THR A 322 -12.38 21.17 -3.34
N ALA A 323 -12.97 22.03 -2.52
CA ALA A 323 -14.39 22.32 -2.58
C ALA A 323 -14.59 23.77 -3.02
N VAL A 324 -15.67 24.04 -3.77
CA VAL A 324 -16.02 25.38 -4.22
C VAL A 324 -17.40 25.73 -3.67
N ARG A 325 -17.47 26.82 -2.91
CA ARG A 325 -18.73 27.43 -2.45
C ARG A 325 -18.65 28.93 -2.71
N GLU A 326 -19.69 29.52 -3.26
CA GLU A 326 -19.74 30.97 -3.54
C GLU A 326 -18.49 31.48 -4.32
N ASP A 327 -18.02 30.69 -5.30
CA ASP A 327 -16.77 30.90 -6.07
C ASP A 327 -15.47 30.96 -5.24
N GLN A 328 -15.52 30.62 -3.95
CA GLN A 328 -14.35 30.49 -3.09
C GLN A 328 -13.80 29.05 -3.12
N LEU A 329 -12.49 28.92 -3.37
CA LEU A 329 -11.77 27.66 -3.22
C LEU A 329 -11.53 27.37 -1.74
N LEU A 330 -11.94 26.19 -1.30
CA LEU A 330 -11.76 25.70 0.04
C LEU A 330 -10.90 24.44 -0.01
N LEU A 331 -9.90 24.37 0.87
CA LEU A 331 -8.97 23.24 0.96
C LEU A 331 -9.12 22.52 2.30
N PRO A 332 -9.05 21.18 2.31
CA PRO A 332 -9.19 20.41 3.54
C PRO A 332 -7.94 20.55 4.41
N ARG A 333 -8.16 20.73 5.71
CA ARG A 333 -7.15 20.83 6.76
C ARG A 333 -7.53 19.92 7.92
N LEU A 334 -6.52 19.35 8.55
CA LEU A 334 -6.69 18.57 9.76
C LEU A 334 -6.51 19.47 10.97
N THR A 335 -7.58 19.66 11.75
CA THR A 335 -7.57 20.51 12.94
C THR A 335 -7.83 19.66 14.18
N ALA A 336 -7.00 19.83 15.20
CA ALA A 336 -7.10 19.06 16.44
C ALA A 336 -8.36 19.44 17.22
N VAL A 337 -9.03 18.43 17.79
CA VAL A 337 -10.16 18.66 18.70
C VAL A 337 -9.60 18.98 20.09
N PRO A 338 -9.93 20.15 20.68
CA PRO A 338 -9.42 20.56 21.99
C PRO A 338 -9.69 19.52 23.08
N GLU A 339 -8.80 19.43 24.09
CA GLU A 339 -8.97 18.51 25.22
C GLU A 339 -10.15 18.89 26.13
N ASN A 340 -10.47 20.18 26.22
CA ASN A 340 -11.61 20.70 26.97
C ASN A 340 -12.70 21.10 25.97
N GLY A 341 -13.67 20.21 25.74
CA GLY A 341 -14.82 20.47 24.89
C GLY A 341 -15.57 21.73 25.29
N SER A 342 -15.30 22.82 24.58
CA SER A 342 -16.20 23.96 24.48
C SER A 342 -16.35 24.22 22.99
N ALA A 343 -17.48 23.80 22.44
CA ALA A 343 -17.93 24.27 21.14
C ALA A 343 -17.93 25.80 21.17
N GLY A 344 -17.50 26.42 20.06
CA GLY A 344 -17.44 27.86 19.91
C GLY A 344 -18.75 28.55 20.28
N THR A 345 -18.60 29.72 20.91
CA THR A 345 -19.63 30.64 21.39
C THR A 345 -20.74 30.95 20.37
N GLY A 346 -21.93 30.37 20.55
CA GLY A 346 -23.20 31.01 20.20
C GLY A 346 -23.57 32.08 21.25
N PRO A 347 -24.44 33.07 20.93
CA PRO A 347 -24.79 34.12 21.87
C PRO A 347 -25.53 33.51 23.07
N GLN A 348 -24.97 33.71 24.26
CA GLN A 348 -25.58 33.27 25.52
C GLN A 348 -26.96 33.90 25.72
N THR A 349 -27.98 33.06 25.73
CA THR A 349 -29.27 33.37 26.34
C THR A 349 -29.57 32.34 27.42
N GLY A 350 -29.33 32.74 28.68
CA GLY A 350 -30.12 32.42 29.88
C GLY A 350 -30.43 30.95 30.22
N ASP A 351 -29.80 30.52 31.32
CA ASP A 351 -30.18 29.48 32.30
C ASP A 351 -30.15 27.99 31.89
N ASP A 352 -29.38 27.24 32.70
CA ASP A 352 -29.27 25.77 32.84
C ASP A 352 -28.61 24.94 31.72
N ASP A 353 -27.30 25.11 31.48
CA ASP A 353 -26.47 24.11 30.78
C ASP A 353 -25.40 23.50 31.70
N ALA A 354 -25.79 22.43 32.39
CA ALA A 354 -24.84 21.53 33.03
C ALA A 354 -24.16 20.68 31.94
N VAL A 355 -22.82 20.67 31.93
CA VAL A 355 -22.02 19.72 31.14
C VAL A 355 -22.51 18.30 31.43
N THR A 356 -23.17 17.69 30.46
CA THR A 356 -23.71 16.32 30.54
C THR A 356 -22.55 15.35 30.82
N PRO A 357 -22.54 14.61 31.95
CA PRO A 357 -21.42 13.74 32.29
C PRO A 357 -21.29 12.55 31.31
N PRO A 358 -20.10 11.94 31.16
CA PRO A 358 -19.82 10.87 30.17
C PRO A 358 -20.76 9.64 30.19
N GLY A 359 -21.48 9.41 31.30
CA GLY A 359 -22.46 8.32 31.44
C GLY A 359 -23.86 8.62 30.86
N ALA A 360 -24.17 9.87 30.55
CA ALA A 360 -25.53 10.27 30.17
C ALA A 360 -25.86 10.04 28.68
N VAL A 361 -24.86 9.88 27.80
CA VAL A 361 -25.10 9.60 26.37
C VAL A 361 -25.77 8.23 26.16
N TRP A 362 -25.32 7.21 26.89
CA TRP A 362 -25.80 5.84 26.69
C TRP A 362 -27.03 5.51 27.55
N GLY A 363 -27.02 5.94 28.82
CA GLY A 363 -28.03 5.56 29.82
C GLY A 363 -28.05 4.06 30.13
N SER A 364 -28.90 3.64 31.07
CA SER A 364 -28.95 2.26 31.57
C SER A 364 -30.28 1.53 31.29
N ASP A 365 -31.25 2.24 30.73
CA ASP A 365 -32.65 1.85 30.53
C ASP A 365 -32.93 1.25 29.15
N GLY A 366 -32.05 1.47 28.17
CA GLY A 366 -32.20 0.98 26.80
C GLY A 366 -31.25 -0.14 26.41
N THR A 367 -31.45 -0.65 25.19
CA THR A 367 -30.59 -1.64 24.54
C THR A 367 -29.58 -0.94 23.63
N VAL A 368 -28.31 -1.36 23.70
CA VAL A 368 -27.24 -0.94 22.78
C VAL A 368 -26.90 -2.08 21.82
N LEU A 369 -27.04 -1.82 20.52
CA LEU A 369 -26.66 -2.73 19.45
C LEU A 369 -25.19 -2.53 19.07
N ILE A 370 -24.41 -3.61 19.02
CA ILE A 370 -23.05 -3.61 18.48
C ILE A 370 -22.97 -4.58 17.31
N THR A 371 -22.88 -4.05 16.08
CA THR A 371 -22.66 -4.89 14.89
C THR A 371 -21.17 -5.19 14.73
N GLY A 372 -20.82 -6.42 14.34
CA GLY A 372 -19.45 -6.89 14.52
C GLY A 372 -19.11 -7.10 16.01
N GLY A 373 -20.14 -7.23 16.87
CA GLY A 373 -20.00 -7.24 18.33
C GLY A 373 -19.22 -8.42 18.89
N THR A 374 -19.11 -9.52 18.14
CA THR A 374 -18.25 -10.67 18.48
C THR A 374 -16.83 -10.55 17.92
N GLY A 375 -16.50 -9.46 17.21
CA GLY A 375 -15.16 -9.16 16.70
C GLY A 375 -14.26 -8.54 17.77
N ALA A 376 -12.97 -8.39 17.44
CA ALA A 376 -11.98 -7.90 18.39
C ALA A 376 -12.31 -6.50 18.95
N LEU A 377 -12.62 -5.53 18.09
CA LEU A 377 -13.00 -4.17 18.52
C LEU A 377 -14.39 -4.16 19.16
N GLY A 378 -15.36 -4.87 18.58
CA GLY A 378 -16.71 -5.00 19.15
C GLY A 378 -16.68 -5.49 20.59
N GLY A 379 -15.84 -6.48 20.91
CA GLY A 379 -15.65 -6.98 22.28
C GLY A 379 -14.93 -5.99 23.21
N VAL A 380 -14.00 -5.17 22.71
CA VAL A 380 -13.37 -4.10 23.52
C VAL A 380 -14.42 -3.07 23.93
N PHE A 381 -15.22 -2.60 22.98
CA PHE A 381 -16.20 -1.55 23.24
C PHE A 381 -17.45 -2.08 23.97
N ALA A 382 -17.84 -3.35 23.78
CA ALA A 382 -18.86 -3.98 24.62
C ALA A 382 -18.47 -3.97 26.11
N ARG A 383 -17.21 -4.33 26.43
CA ARG A 383 -16.71 -4.28 27.82
C ARG A 383 -16.69 -2.86 28.36
N HIS A 384 -16.18 -1.93 27.56
CA HIS A 384 -16.09 -0.51 27.93
C HIS A 384 -17.46 0.09 28.25
N LEU A 385 -18.46 -0.15 27.39
CA LEU A 385 -19.82 0.35 27.59
C LEU A 385 -20.49 -0.19 28.86
N VAL A 386 -20.26 -1.46 29.21
CA VAL A 386 -20.82 -2.05 30.44
C VAL A 386 -20.09 -1.56 31.69
N ALA A 387 -18.75 -1.53 31.64
CA ALA A 387 -17.92 -1.22 32.79
C ALA A 387 -17.94 0.29 33.14
N GLU A 388 -17.81 1.16 32.14
CA GLU A 388 -17.59 2.60 32.34
C GLU A 388 -18.85 3.44 32.07
N HIS A 389 -19.72 3.03 31.14
CA HIS A 389 -20.95 3.77 30.79
C HIS A 389 -22.24 3.17 31.38
N GLY A 390 -22.13 2.07 32.13
CA GLY A 390 -23.26 1.48 32.84
C GLY A 390 -24.34 0.88 31.93
N VAL A 391 -24.03 0.56 30.68
CA VAL A 391 -24.94 -0.12 29.76
C VAL A 391 -25.31 -1.49 30.31
N ARG A 392 -26.61 -1.80 30.37
CA ARG A 392 -27.12 -3.05 30.96
C ARG A 392 -27.76 -4.02 29.97
N HIS A 393 -28.03 -3.59 28.74
CA HIS A 393 -28.62 -4.44 27.71
C HIS A 393 -27.81 -4.32 26.43
N LEU A 394 -27.16 -5.41 26.04
CA LEU A 394 -26.36 -5.48 24.83
C LEU A 394 -26.97 -6.46 23.84
N LEU A 395 -27.08 -6.01 22.60
CA LEU A 395 -27.35 -6.86 21.44
C LEU A 395 -26.08 -6.94 20.59
N LEU A 396 -25.38 -8.06 20.63
CA LEU A 396 -24.18 -8.30 19.84
C LEU A 396 -24.55 -9.04 18.56
N VAL A 397 -24.36 -8.41 17.41
CA VAL A 397 -24.72 -8.98 16.10
C VAL A 397 -23.47 -9.27 15.28
N SER A 398 -23.39 -10.47 14.71
CA SER A 398 -22.41 -10.82 13.69
C SER A 398 -22.92 -11.97 12.82
N ARG A 399 -22.33 -12.21 11.64
CA ARG A 399 -22.71 -13.34 10.77
C ARG A 399 -22.55 -14.71 11.42
N ARG A 400 -21.64 -14.84 12.39
CA ARG A 400 -21.40 -16.10 13.11
C ARG A 400 -22.22 -16.20 14.40
N GLY A 401 -22.70 -15.08 14.94
CA GLY A 401 -23.46 -15.02 16.19
C GLY A 401 -22.75 -15.77 17.32
N GLU A 402 -23.50 -16.63 18.02
CA GLU A 402 -22.99 -17.47 19.12
C GLU A 402 -21.89 -18.45 18.70
N GLN A 403 -21.80 -18.78 17.40
CA GLN A 403 -20.77 -19.66 16.84
C GLN A 403 -19.45 -18.93 16.55
N ALA A 404 -19.36 -17.63 16.81
CA ALA A 404 -18.10 -16.90 16.67
C ALA A 404 -17.11 -17.31 17.78
N ASP A 405 -15.84 -17.42 17.42
CA ASP A 405 -14.77 -17.77 18.37
C ASP A 405 -14.73 -16.77 19.53
N GLY A 406 -14.84 -17.27 20.76
CA GLY A 406 -14.84 -16.44 21.97
C GLY A 406 -16.16 -15.71 22.29
N ALA A 407 -17.22 -15.85 21.48
CA ALA A 407 -18.51 -15.18 21.75
C ALA A 407 -19.14 -15.59 23.07
N GLY A 408 -19.16 -16.89 23.39
CA GLY A 408 -19.69 -17.38 24.66
C GLY A 408 -18.90 -16.88 25.88
N ALA A 409 -17.57 -16.80 25.76
CA ALA A 409 -16.71 -16.27 26.82
C ALA A 409 -16.95 -14.76 27.04
N LEU A 410 -17.06 -13.99 25.95
CA LEU A 410 -17.40 -12.57 26.00
C LEU A 410 -18.78 -12.33 26.63
N ALA A 411 -19.81 -13.08 26.21
CA ALA A 411 -21.16 -12.95 26.77
C ALA A 411 -21.21 -13.27 28.26
N ALA A 412 -20.51 -14.33 28.70
CA ALA A 412 -20.41 -14.69 30.11
C ALA A 412 -19.66 -13.62 30.93
N GLU A 413 -18.58 -13.06 30.39
CA GLU A 413 -17.83 -11.97 31.02
C GLU A 413 -18.71 -10.72 31.22
N LEU A 414 -19.36 -10.26 30.16
CA LEU A 414 -20.27 -9.10 30.21
C LEU A 414 -21.46 -9.33 31.14
N THR A 415 -21.97 -10.56 31.20
CA THR A 415 -23.01 -10.95 32.16
C THR A 415 -22.50 -10.88 33.60
N GLY A 416 -21.25 -11.32 33.84
CA GLY A 416 -20.57 -11.16 35.13
C GLY A 416 -20.37 -9.70 35.55
N LEU A 417 -20.24 -8.77 34.58
CA LEU A 417 -20.20 -7.32 34.80
C LEU A 417 -21.60 -6.69 34.99
N GLY A 418 -22.66 -7.50 34.97
CA GLY A 418 -24.03 -7.08 35.27
C GLY A 418 -24.82 -6.60 34.05
N ALA A 419 -24.45 -6.98 32.83
CA ALA A 419 -25.26 -6.76 31.64
C ALA A 419 -26.09 -7.99 31.26
N THR A 420 -27.24 -7.79 30.64
CA THR A 420 -27.96 -8.82 29.88
C THR A 420 -27.46 -8.77 28.44
N VAL A 421 -26.92 -9.89 27.94
CA VAL A 421 -26.33 -9.96 26.61
C VAL A 421 -27.12 -10.91 25.73
N THR A 422 -27.56 -10.43 24.58
CA THR A 422 -28.15 -11.22 23.50
C THR A 422 -27.16 -11.26 22.35
N VAL A 423 -26.81 -12.46 21.87
CA VAL A 423 -25.92 -12.63 20.71
C VAL A 423 -26.75 -13.19 19.56
N GLU A 424 -26.78 -12.48 18.44
CA GLU A 424 -27.62 -12.83 17.28
C GLU A 424 -26.76 -13.06 16.04
N SER A 425 -27.14 -14.09 15.28
CA SER A 425 -26.55 -14.36 13.97
C SER A 425 -27.31 -13.60 12.90
N CYS A 426 -26.68 -12.59 12.30
CA CYS A 426 -27.28 -11.80 11.23
C CYS A 426 -26.20 -11.15 10.36
N ASP A 427 -26.40 -11.22 9.05
CA ASP A 427 -25.71 -10.36 8.11
C ASP A 427 -26.41 -8.99 8.08
N VAL A 428 -25.73 -7.97 8.57
CA VAL A 428 -26.27 -6.61 8.68
C VAL A 428 -26.38 -5.91 7.32
N SER A 429 -25.77 -6.47 6.26
CA SER A 429 -26.01 -6.03 4.89
C SER A 429 -27.32 -6.58 4.32
N ASP A 430 -27.96 -7.57 4.95
CA ASP A 430 -29.32 -8.00 4.59
C ASP A 430 -30.33 -7.16 5.37
N ARG A 431 -30.96 -6.21 4.67
CA ARG A 431 -31.94 -5.28 5.25
C ARG A 431 -33.11 -6.00 5.93
N GLN A 432 -33.61 -7.10 5.36
CA GLN A 432 -34.75 -7.82 5.90
C GLN A 432 -34.36 -8.64 7.14
N ALA A 433 -33.19 -9.27 7.11
CA ALA A 433 -32.63 -9.95 8.27
C ALA A 433 -32.39 -8.98 9.43
N LEU A 434 -31.79 -7.82 9.15
CA LEU A 434 -31.55 -6.78 10.14
C LEU A 434 -32.87 -6.24 10.73
N ALA A 435 -33.87 -5.93 9.89
CA ALA A 435 -35.19 -5.52 10.36
C ALA A 435 -35.83 -6.57 11.29
N SER A 436 -35.67 -7.86 10.97
CA SER A 436 -36.18 -8.96 11.79
C SER A 436 -35.47 -9.08 13.15
N VAL A 437 -34.17 -8.76 13.21
CA VAL A 437 -33.40 -8.69 14.47
C VAL A 437 -33.86 -7.49 15.31
N LEU A 438 -33.99 -6.31 14.70
CA LEU A 438 -34.43 -5.09 15.39
C LEU A 438 -35.84 -5.22 15.96
N ALA A 439 -36.76 -5.89 15.25
CA ALA A 439 -38.12 -6.13 15.70
C ALA A 439 -38.23 -7.06 16.94
N ARG A 440 -37.17 -7.81 17.29
CA ARG A 440 -37.12 -8.65 18.49
C ARG A 440 -36.70 -7.89 19.75
N ILE A 441 -36.28 -6.64 19.64
CA ILE A 441 -35.88 -5.83 20.79
C ILE A 441 -37.12 -5.53 21.65
N PRO A 442 -37.13 -5.84 22.96
CA PRO A 442 -38.29 -5.61 23.82
C PRO A 442 -38.65 -4.12 23.91
N GLY A 443 -39.94 -3.78 23.79
CA GLY A 443 -40.42 -2.39 23.91
C GLY A 443 -40.20 -1.76 25.29
N GLU A 444 -40.06 -2.58 26.33
CA GLU A 444 -39.71 -2.15 27.70
C GLU A 444 -38.25 -1.68 27.82
N ARG A 445 -37.40 -2.08 26.87
CA ARG A 445 -35.96 -1.75 26.82
C ARG A 445 -35.60 -1.41 25.37
N PRO A 446 -36.12 -0.28 24.85
CA PRO A 446 -36.01 0.07 23.44
C PRO A 446 -34.55 0.22 23.02
N LEU A 447 -34.30 0.15 21.71
CA LEU A 447 -32.98 0.45 21.15
C LEU A 447 -32.68 1.94 21.37
N THR A 448 -31.60 2.25 22.09
CA THR A 448 -31.18 3.63 22.39
C THR A 448 -29.80 3.96 21.85
N GLY A 449 -28.99 2.96 21.50
CA GLY A 449 -27.63 3.18 21.00
C GLY A 449 -27.19 2.15 19.97
N ILE A 450 -26.39 2.59 19.01
CA ILE A 450 -25.79 1.73 17.98
C ILE A 450 -24.28 2.00 17.94
N VAL A 451 -23.48 0.94 17.92
CA VAL A 451 -22.05 0.97 17.61
C VAL A 451 -21.78 0.03 16.45
N HIS A 452 -21.46 0.60 15.28
CA HIS A 452 -21.20 -0.15 14.07
C HIS A 452 -19.70 -0.42 13.93
N THR A 453 -19.25 -1.62 14.31
CA THR A 453 -17.85 -2.07 14.16
C THR A 453 -17.70 -3.19 13.12
N ALA A 454 -18.73 -3.48 12.32
CA ALA A 454 -18.65 -4.50 11.29
C ALA A 454 -17.78 -4.00 10.14
N GLY A 455 -16.87 -4.83 9.66
CA GLY A 455 -15.97 -4.49 8.56
C GLY A 455 -15.01 -5.62 8.26
N VAL A 456 -14.49 -5.62 7.04
CA VAL A 456 -13.48 -6.57 6.54
C VAL A 456 -12.46 -5.83 5.68
N LEU A 457 -11.26 -6.38 5.54
CA LEU A 457 -10.25 -5.90 4.60
C LEU A 457 -10.17 -6.85 3.41
N ASP A 458 -10.01 -6.27 2.23
CA ASP A 458 -9.72 -6.99 0.99
C ASP A 458 -8.78 -6.11 0.14
N ASN A 459 -7.56 -5.94 0.64
CA ASN A 459 -6.60 -4.99 0.07
C ASN A 459 -6.13 -5.45 -1.32
N GLY A 460 -5.94 -4.51 -2.22
CA GLY A 460 -5.40 -4.70 -3.56
C GLY A 460 -5.22 -3.36 -4.25
N LEU A 461 -4.12 -3.22 -4.99
CA LEU A 461 -3.92 -2.07 -5.87
C LEU A 461 -5.04 -1.97 -6.91
N LEU A 462 -5.28 -0.77 -7.42
CA LEU A 462 -6.35 -0.50 -8.38
C LEU A 462 -6.44 -1.49 -9.56
N PRO A 463 -5.34 -1.93 -10.21
CA PRO A 463 -5.43 -2.89 -11.30
C PRO A 463 -6.02 -4.25 -10.89
N ALA A 464 -5.80 -4.64 -9.63
CA ALA A 464 -6.26 -5.91 -9.04
C ALA A 464 -7.59 -5.78 -8.28
N GLN A 465 -8.19 -4.59 -8.27
CA GLN A 465 -9.52 -4.36 -7.67
C GLN A 465 -10.61 -4.73 -8.67
N SER A 466 -11.64 -5.43 -8.18
CA SER A 466 -12.81 -5.82 -8.97
C SER A 466 -14.10 -5.34 -8.30
N ALA A 467 -15.23 -5.43 -9.01
CA ALA A 467 -16.54 -5.11 -8.44
C ALA A 467 -16.83 -6.00 -7.21
N GLU A 468 -16.47 -7.28 -7.27
CA GLU A 468 -16.71 -8.24 -6.20
C GLU A 468 -15.85 -7.93 -4.95
N ARG A 469 -14.58 -7.54 -5.13
CA ARG A 469 -13.70 -7.12 -4.02
C ARG A 469 -14.09 -5.78 -3.43
N LEU A 470 -14.71 -4.92 -4.24
CA LEU A 470 -15.27 -3.66 -3.79
C LEU A 470 -16.53 -3.92 -2.93
N GLU A 471 -17.46 -4.74 -3.42
CA GLU A 471 -18.67 -5.13 -2.70
C GLU A 471 -18.37 -5.89 -1.42
N SER A 472 -17.37 -6.80 -1.41
CA SER A 472 -17.02 -7.59 -0.22
C SER A 472 -16.72 -6.72 1.01
N VAL A 473 -16.21 -5.50 0.79
CA VAL A 473 -15.89 -4.52 1.83
C VAL A 473 -17.04 -3.52 2.05
N LEU A 474 -17.66 -3.01 0.98
CA LEU A 474 -18.76 -2.03 1.09
C LEU A 474 -19.98 -2.59 1.81
N ARG A 475 -20.35 -3.84 1.53
CA ARG A 475 -21.58 -4.46 2.08
C ARG A 475 -21.60 -4.49 3.61
N PRO A 476 -20.60 -5.06 4.32
CA PRO A 476 -20.63 -5.12 5.79
C PRO A 476 -20.40 -3.78 6.48
N MET A 477 -20.01 -2.72 5.75
CA MET A 477 -19.71 -1.38 6.29
C MET A 477 -20.74 -0.33 5.83
N ALA A 478 -20.63 0.10 4.58
CA ALA A 478 -21.44 1.18 4.02
C ALA A 478 -22.92 0.80 3.86
N GLU A 479 -23.19 -0.33 3.21
CA GLU A 479 -24.57 -0.79 3.00
C GLU A 479 -25.26 -1.13 4.32
N ALA A 480 -24.55 -1.82 5.22
CA ALA A 480 -25.03 -2.10 6.58
C ALA A 480 -25.34 -0.82 7.37
N ALA A 481 -24.48 0.21 7.32
CA ALA A 481 -24.73 1.48 7.99
C ALA A 481 -25.92 2.23 7.39
N TRP A 482 -26.13 2.15 6.08
CA TRP A 482 -27.31 2.69 5.41
C TRP A 482 -28.60 1.99 5.90
N HIS A 483 -28.62 0.66 5.96
CA HIS A 483 -29.75 -0.07 6.50
C HIS A 483 -30.04 0.26 7.96
N LEU A 484 -28.98 0.39 8.79
CA LEU A 484 -29.13 0.85 10.18
C LEU A 484 -29.74 2.24 10.22
N HIS A 485 -29.30 3.18 9.37
CA HIS A 485 -29.90 4.50 9.29
C HIS A 485 -31.39 4.44 8.93
N GLU A 486 -31.77 3.78 7.83
CA GLU A 486 -33.16 3.73 7.37
C GLU A 486 -34.10 3.09 8.39
N LEU A 487 -33.68 1.96 8.99
CA LEU A 487 -34.51 1.18 9.91
C LEU A 487 -34.63 1.83 11.28
N THR A 488 -33.79 2.81 11.61
CA THR A 488 -33.74 3.42 12.96
C THR A 488 -33.89 4.94 12.99
N ARG A 489 -34.05 5.61 11.83
CA ARG A 489 -34.16 7.07 11.76
C ARG A 489 -35.35 7.66 12.53
N GLU A 490 -36.42 6.89 12.71
CA GLU A 490 -37.62 7.30 13.46
C GLU A 490 -37.54 6.91 14.96
N LEU A 491 -36.46 6.25 15.39
CA LEU A 491 -36.25 5.85 16.78
C LEU A 491 -35.52 6.97 17.54
N ASP A 492 -35.86 7.11 18.82
CA ASP A 492 -35.22 8.06 19.74
C ASP A 492 -33.85 7.54 20.21
N LEU A 493 -32.92 7.39 19.26
CA LEU A 493 -31.55 7.01 19.55
C LEU A 493 -30.85 8.17 20.27
N ARG A 494 -29.96 7.82 21.20
CA ARG A 494 -29.05 8.74 21.88
C ARG A 494 -27.65 8.72 21.27
N ALA A 495 -27.28 7.59 20.66
CA ALA A 495 -25.98 7.41 20.03
C ALA A 495 -26.05 6.54 18.76
N PHE A 496 -25.32 6.96 17.73
CA PHE A 496 -25.15 6.22 16.48
C PHE A 496 -23.68 6.32 16.06
N VAL A 497 -22.84 5.41 16.53
CA VAL A 497 -21.39 5.50 16.39
C VAL A 497 -20.93 4.57 15.26
N LEU A 498 -20.19 5.12 14.29
CA LEU A 498 -19.66 4.40 13.13
C LEU A 498 -18.14 4.27 13.25
N PHE A 499 -17.62 3.06 13.03
CA PHE A 499 -16.18 2.82 12.97
C PHE A 499 -15.72 2.93 11.52
N SER A 500 -15.21 4.11 11.18
CA SER A 500 -14.57 4.42 9.90
C SER A 500 -13.06 4.14 9.97
N SER A 501 -12.31 4.58 8.97
CA SER A 501 -10.86 4.47 8.90
C SER A 501 -10.20 5.73 8.36
N THR A 502 -8.99 6.03 8.83
CA THR A 502 -8.12 7.05 8.26
C THR A 502 -7.90 6.87 6.75
N ALA A 503 -7.96 5.63 6.22
CA ALA A 503 -7.90 5.38 4.78
C ALA A 503 -9.03 6.08 4.02
N GLY A 504 -10.22 6.17 4.63
CA GLY A 504 -11.35 6.90 4.06
C GLY A 504 -11.08 8.40 3.97
N VAL A 505 -10.31 8.97 4.90
CA VAL A 505 -10.03 10.41 4.96
C VAL A 505 -8.81 10.80 4.12
N PHE A 506 -7.76 10.01 4.18
CA PHE A 506 -6.46 10.33 3.58
C PHE A 506 -6.23 9.64 2.23
N GLY A 507 -6.88 8.51 1.99
CA GLY A 507 -6.45 7.53 1.00
C GLY A 507 -5.33 6.65 1.54
N ALA A 508 -5.26 5.42 1.06
CA ALA A 508 -4.12 4.53 1.31
C ALA A 508 -3.92 3.62 0.09
N PRO A 509 -2.68 3.47 -0.42
CA PRO A 509 -2.40 2.57 -1.53
C PRO A 509 -2.93 1.17 -1.25
N GLY A 510 -3.60 0.57 -2.23
CA GLY A 510 -4.17 -0.77 -2.10
C GLY A 510 -5.44 -0.87 -1.25
N GLN A 511 -5.98 0.24 -0.72
CA GLN A 511 -7.16 0.25 0.14
C GLN A 511 -8.31 1.05 -0.47
N SER A 512 -8.46 1.03 -1.79
CA SER A 512 -9.46 1.84 -2.49
C SER A 512 -10.91 1.46 -2.14
N ASN A 513 -11.20 0.16 -1.92
CA ASN A 513 -12.50 -0.33 -1.44
C ASN A 513 -12.78 0.05 0.03
N TYR A 514 -11.79 -0.11 0.91
CA TYR A 514 -11.91 0.23 2.33
C TYR A 514 -12.00 1.75 2.56
N ALA A 515 -11.26 2.53 1.78
CA ALA A 515 -11.38 3.98 1.78
C ALA A 515 -12.75 4.45 1.30
N ALA A 516 -13.32 3.81 0.28
CA ALA A 516 -14.68 4.10 -0.17
C ALA A 516 -15.71 3.85 0.94
N ALA A 517 -15.59 2.72 1.64
CA ALA A 517 -16.45 2.39 2.78
C ALA A 517 -16.32 3.39 3.93
N GLY A 518 -15.10 3.74 4.34
CA GLY A 518 -14.87 4.72 5.40
C GLY A 518 -15.43 6.11 5.07
N ALA A 519 -15.19 6.58 3.85
CA ALA A 519 -15.70 7.87 3.39
C ALA A 519 -17.24 7.91 3.36
N PHE A 520 -17.90 6.80 3.02
CA PHE A 520 -19.35 6.67 3.12
C PHE A 520 -19.83 6.82 4.58
N LEU A 521 -19.17 6.16 5.54
CA LEU A 521 -19.54 6.23 6.95
C LEU A 521 -19.39 7.65 7.51
N ASP A 522 -18.30 8.34 7.15
CA ASP A 522 -18.06 9.73 7.55
C ASP A 522 -19.15 10.66 7.01
N ALA A 523 -19.49 10.52 5.73
CA ALA A 523 -20.56 11.27 5.08
C ALA A 523 -21.95 10.94 5.65
N LEU A 524 -22.24 9.67 5.96
CA LEU A 524 -23.50 9.27 6.57
C LEU A 524 -23.67 9.90 7.96
N ALA A 525 -22.59 10.01 8.74
CA ALA A 525 -22.67 10.66 10.04
C ALA A 525 -22.97 12.16 9.91
N GLN A 526 -22.34 12.85 8.94
CA GLN A 526 -22.66 14.25 8.62
C GLN A 526 -24.11 14.41 8.14
N HIS A 527 -24.56 13.52 7.25
CA HIS A 527 -25.93 13.49 6.73
C HIS A 527 -27.00 13.32 7.82
N ARG A 528 -26.72 12.46 8.81
CA ARG A 528 -27.59 12.27 9.98
C ARG A 528 -27.60 13.52 10.87
N ALA A 529 -26.44 14.09 11.17
CA ALA A 529 -26.33 15.27 12.02
C ALA A 529 -27.03 16.49 11.41
N ALA A 530 -26.93 16.70 10.09
CA ALA A 530 -27.65 17.76 9.38
C ALA A 530 -29.19 17.62 9.47
N ARG A 531 -29.71 16.44 9.83
CA ARG A 531 -31.13 16.15 10.08
C ARG A 531 -31.50 16.14 11.56
N GLY A 532 -30.58 16.55 12.44
CA GLY A 532 -30.79 16.52 13.89
C GLY A 532 -30.78 15.12 14.50
N LEU A 533 -30.34 14.10 13.76
CA LEU A 533 -30.21 12.73 14.26
C LEU A 533 -28.81 12.54 14.85
N PRO A 534 -28.64 11.79 15.95
CA PRO A 534 -27.33 11.52 16.50
C PRO A 534 -26.50 10.71 15.50
N ALA A 535 -25.23 11.09 15.35
CA ALA A 535 -24.22 10.30 14.67
C ALA A 535 -22.80 10.77 15.02
N THR A 536 -21.87 9.82 15.14
CA THR A 536 -20.43 10.08 15.28
C THR A 536 -19.67 9.01 14.49
N SER A 537 -18.97 9.41 13.44
CA SER A 537 -18.00 8.56 12.74
C SER A 537 -16.61 8.78 13.29
N LEU A 538 -15.93 7.70 13.64
CA LEU A 538 -14.55 7.68 14.12
C LEU A 538 -13.68 6.99 13.08
N ALA A 539 -12.94 7.77 12.29
CA ALA A 539 -11.95 7.30 11.34
C ALA A 539 -10.69 6.85 12.08
N TRP A 540 -10.63 5.55 12.38
CA TRP A 540 -9.55 4.97 13.17
C TRP A 540 -8.25 4.78 12.37
N GLY A 541 -7.13 5.06 13.04
CA GLY A 541 -5.82 4.58 12.62
C GLY A 541 -5.62 3.08 12.88
N VAL A 542 -4.39 2.60 12.67
CA VAL A 542 -4.05 1.19 12.86
C VAL A 542 -4.05 0.82 14.35
N TRP A 543 -4.74 -0.26 14.73
CA TRP A 543 -4.75 -0.76 16.12
C TRP A 543 -3.64 -1.77 16.35
N ARG A 544 -2.90 -1.67 17.46
CA ARG A 544 -1.82 -2.62 17.76
C ARG A 544 -2.38 -4.00 18.17
N GLY A 545 -2.04 -5.03 17.41
CA GLY A 545 -2.29 -6.44 17.76
C GLY A 545 -3.77 -6.82 17.90
N ARG A 546 -4.69 -6.04 17.34
CA ARG A 546 -6.14 -6.26 17.40
C ARG A 546 -6.84 -5.79 16.13
N GLY A 547 -8.08 -6.27 15.96
CA GLY A 547 -8.94 -5.88 14.85
C GLY A 547 -8.48 -6.47 13.53
N ILE A 548 -8.83 -5.81 12.43
CA ILE A 548 -8.53 -6.29 11.08
C ILE A 548 -7.03 -6.16 10.73
N ASN A 549 -6.26 -5.48 11.58
CA ASN A 549 -4.81 -5.29 11.45
C ASN A 549 -3.98 -6.09 12.48
N ALA A 550 -4.58 -7.11 13.10
CA ALA A 550 -3.91 -7.88 14.16
C ALA A 550 -2.65 -8.62 13.70
N ASP A 551 -2.59 -8.98 12.42
CA ASP A 551 -1.51 -9.76 11.81
C ASP A 551 -0.34 -8.90 11.31
N LEU A 552 -0.40 -7.57 11.46
CA LEU A 552 0.70 -6.69 11.08
C LEU A 552 1.96 -7.01 11.89
N THR A 553 3.07 -7.18 11.18
CA THR A 553 4.37 -7.45 11.77
C THR A 553 4.96 -6.18 12.40
N ASP A 554 5.95 -6.30 13.30
CA ASP A 554 6.65 -5.12 13.82
C ASP A 554 7.35 -4.31 12.69
N GLN A 555 7.68 -4.95 11.57
CA GLN A 555 8.21 -4.31 10.37
C GLN A 555 7.15 -3.42 9.68
N ASP A 556 5.92 -3.91 9.55
CA ASP A 556 4.79 -3.13 9.03
C ASP A 556 4.49 -1.91 9.90
N LEU A 557 4.51 -2.11 11.22
CA LEU A 557 4.29 -1.02 12.18
C LEU A 557 5.44 0.01 12.15
N SER A 558 6.68 -0.44 11.95
CA SER A 558 7.84 0.44 11.80
C SER A 558 7.78 1.26 10.51
N ARG A 559 7.26 0.68 9.42
CA ARG A 559 7.00 1.39 8.16
C ARG A 559 5.95 2.49 8.36
N LEU A 560 4.81 2.16 8.98
CA LEU A 560 3.75 3.11 9.31
C LEU A 560 4.22 4.25 10.22
N ALA A 561 5.03 3.93 11.23
CA ALA A 561 5.57 4.92 12.14
C ALA A 561 6.45 5.96 11.43
N ARG A 562 7.18 5.56 10.39
CA ARG A 562 7.99 6.48 9.57
C ARG A 562 7.14 7.40 8.69
N ASP A 563 5.97 6.96 8.29
CA ASP A 563 4.98 7.80 7.60
C ASP A 563 4.17 8.67 8.59
N GLY A 564 4.51 8.66 9.88
CA GLY A 564 3.91 9.48 10.92
C GLY A 564 2.67 8.88 11.58
N PHE A 565 2.34 7.61 11.28
CA PHE A 565 1.22 6.89 11.88
C PHE A 565 1.67 6.03 13.05
N ARG A 566 1.25 6.39 14.28
CA ARG A 566 1.45 5.52 15.44
C ARG A 566 0.26 4.55 15.59
N PRO A 567 0.51 3.29 15.96
CA PRO A 567 -0.59 2.39 16.29
C PRO A 567 -1.38 2.86 17.52
N VAL A 568 -2.70 2.79 17.45
CA VAL A 568 -3.65 3.03 18.54
C VAL A 568 -3.54 1.89 19.55
N MET A 569 -3.30 2.26 20.82
CA MET A 569 -3.30 1.32 21.94
C MET A 569 -4.70 1.17 22.51
N GLU A 570 -5.02 0.02 23.11
CA GLU A 570 -6.40 -0.26 23.55
C GLU A 570 -6.97 0.77 24.54
N ALA A 571 -6.18 1.17 25.54
CA ALA A 571 -6.61 2.18 26.52
C ALA A 571 -6.78 3.57 25.88
N GLU A 572 -5.89 3.94 24.96
CA GLU A 572 -5.97 5.19 24.20
C GLU A 572 -7.21 5.18 23.29
N GLY A 573 -7.47 4.08 22.60
CA GLY A 573 -8.64 3.94 21.73
C GLY A 573 -9.97 4.05 22.48
N ARG A 574 -10.05 3.52 23.71
CA ARG A 574 -11.25 3.74 24.56
C ARG A 574 -11.41 5.21 24.95
N ALA A 575 -10.32 5.87 25.37
CA ALA A 575 -10.38 7.30 25.68
C ALA A 575 -10.75 8.17 24.48
N LEU A 576 -10.26 7.83 23.28
CA LEU A 576 -10.61 8.51 22.03
C LEU A 576 -12.07 8.28 21.64
N PHE A 577 -12.61 7.08 21.87
CA PHE A 577 -14.03 6.80 21.66
C PHE A 577 -14.90 7.68 22.56
N ASP A 578 -14.60 7.75 23.86
CA ASP A 578 -15.37 8.57 24.81
C ASP A 578 -15.33 10.04 24.44
N ARG A 579 -14.13 10.55 24.12
CA ARG A 579 -13.95 11.94 23.69
C ARG A 579 -14.68 12.22 22.38
N GLY A 580 -14.59 11.31 21.41
CA GLY A 580 -15.23 11.48 20.12
C GLY A 580 -16.75 11.53 20.24
N VAL A 581 -17.35 10.59 20.97
CA VAL A 581 -18.79 10.53 21.22
C VAL A 581 -19.28 11.75 22.01
N ALA A 582 -18.51 12.21 23.00
CA ALA A 582 -18.87 13.39 23.80
C ALA A 582 -18.66 14.72 23.08
N SER A 583 -17.89 14.76 21.98
CA SER A 583 -17.53 16.01 21.30
C SER A 583 -18.70 16.67 20.54
N GLY A 584 -19.72 15.90 20.18
CA GLY A 584 -20.83 16.37 19.34
C GLY A 584 -20.51 16.49 17.84
N PHE A 585 -19.25 16.28 17.43
CA PHE A 585 -18.89 16.35 16.01
C PHE A 585 -19.29 15.06 15.26
N PRO A 586 -19.84 15.17 14.04
CA PRO A 586 -20.32 14.02 13.29
C PRO A 586 -19.22 13.16 12.68
N ALA A 587 -18.06 13.72 12.33
CA ALA A 587 -16.97 12.98 11.70
C ALA A 587 -15.62 13.42 12.27
N LEU A 588 -14.84 12.45 12.74
CA LEU A 588 -13.59 12.65 13.45
C LEU A 588 -12.54 11.65 12.99
N VAL A 589 -11.28 12.07 13.00
CA VAL A 589 -10.12 11.19 12.86
C VAL A 589 -9.60 10.84 14.24
N ALA A 590 -9.67 9.55 14.59
CA ALA A 590 -9.20 9.00 15.86
C ALA A 590 -7.91 8.21 15.61
N SER A 591 -6.80 8.93 15.51
CA SER A 591 -5.49 8.36 15.21
C SER A 591 -4.40 9.24 15.83
N PRO A 592 -3.44 8.66 16.57
CA PRO A 592 -2.25 9.39 17.00
C PRO A 592 -1.35 9.63 15.78
N LEU A 593 -1.21 10.90 15.40
CA LEU A 593 -0.42 11.33 14.25
C LEU A 593 0.77 12.16 14.74
N ALA A 594 1.93 11.93 14.13
CA ALA A 594 3.07 12.83 14.31
C ALA A 594 2.79 14.19 13.63
N ALA A 595 3.33 15.29 14.16
CA ALA A 595 3.21 16.62 13.53
C ALA A 595 3.81 16.65 12.10
N THR A 596 4.77 15.76 11.83
CA THR A 596 5.43 15.56 10.52
C THR A 596 4.75 14.51 9.65
N ALA A 597 3.59 13.97 10.05
CA ALA A 597 2.90 12.97 9.24
C ALA A 597 2.60 13.56 7.86
N ALA A 598 3.26 13.03 6.83
CA ALA A 598 3.07 13.42 5.45
C ALA A 598 1.76 12.79 4.96
N VAL A 599 0.65 13.36 5.39
CA VAL A 599 -0.68 12.90 5.00
C VAL A 599 -0.98 13.47 3.61
N SER A 600 -0.93 12.62 2.59
CA SER A 600 -1.17 13.05 1.20
C SER A 600 -2.52 13.77 1.06
N GLY A 601 -2.47 15.05 0.69
CA GLY A 601 -3.63 15.85 0.31
C GLY A 601 -4.48 16.45 1.44
N ILE A 602 -4.11 16.30 2.73
CA ILE A 602 -4.72 17.03 3.86
C ILE A 602 -3.62 17.46 4.81
N ARG A 603 -3.47 18.78 5.02
CA ARG A 603 -2.42 19.35 5.88
C ARG A 603 -2.94 19.63 7.28
N ALA A 604 -2.13 19.40 8.31
CA ALA A 604 -2.43 19.89 9.66
C ALA A 604 -2.35 21.43 9.71
N GLU A 605 -3.26 22.05 10.46
CA GLU A 605 -3.29 23.50 10.63
C GLU A 605 -2.03 24.02 11.37
N GLY A 606 -1.47 25.13 10.90
CA GLY A 606 -0.28 25.74 11.51
C GLY A 606 1.07 25.09 11.17
N VAL A 607 1.09 23.97 10.44
CA VAL A 607 2.32 23.44 9.85
C VAL A 607 2.68 24.30 8.63
N PRO A 608 3.82 25.03 8.64
CA PRO A 608 4.28 25.77 7.48
C PRO A 608 4.34 24.83 6.27
N ARG A 609 4.10 25.36 5.06
CA ARG A 609 4.37 24.62 3.82
C ARG A 609 5.78 24.05 3.99
N ASP A 610 5.91 22.73 4.07
CA ASP A 610 7.23 22.14 4.06
C ASP A 610 7.74 22.37 2.64
N THR A 611 8.46 23.46 2.46
CA THR A 611 9.20 23.78 1.24
C THR A 611 10.38 22.81 1.07
N SER A 612 10.37 21.65 1.74
CA SER A 612 11.39 20.60 1.58
C SER A 612 11.28 19.85 0.25
N THR A 613 10.24 20.09 -0.57
CA THR A 613 10.20 19.74 -2.01
C THR A 613 10.42 20.93 -2.95
N GLU A 614 10.62 22.13 -2.43
CA GLU A 614 11.23 23.24 -3.16
C GLU A 614 12.35 23.82 -2.31
N ALA A 615 13.45 23.08 -2.24
CA ALA A 615 14.70 23.79 -2.13
C ALA A 615 14.82 24.64 -3.40
N ALA A 616 14.34 25.89 -3.34
CA ALA A 616 14.53 26.94 -4.33
C ALA A 616 16.03 27.33 -4.42
N GLY A 617 16.89 26.33 -4.55
CA GLY A 617 18.33 26.35 -4.35
C GLY A 617 18.99 24.99 -4.11
N ALA A 618 18.26 23.85 -4.02
CA ALA A 618 18.92 22.54 -4.18
C ALA A 618 18.92 22.19 -5.67
N PRO A 619 20.06 21.72 -6.20
CA PRO A 619 20.13 21.32 -7.60
C PRO A 619 19.12 20.19 -7.84
N SER A 620 18.35 20.34 -8.92
CA SER A 620 17.55 19.26 -9.52
C SER A 620 18.42 18.01 -9.70
N LEU A 621 17.82 16.82 -9.75
CA LEU A 621 18.59 15.59 -9.95
C LEU A 621 19.49 15.71 -11.19
N THR A 622 19.00 16.31 -12.27
CA THR A 622 19.77 16.56 -13.49
C THR A 622 20.97 17.47 -13.26
N GLU A 623 20.81 18.60 -12.56
CA GLU A 623 21.92 19.50 -12.21
C GLU A 623 22.94 18.79 -11.30
N ARG A 624 22.47 18.00 -10.36
CA ARG A 624 23.31 17.27 -9.40
C ARG A 624 24.07 16.12 -10.06
N LEU A 625 23.47 15.44 -11.02
CA LEU A 625 24.13 14.43 -11.83
C LEU A 625 25.14 15.05 -12.80
N ALA A 626 24.85 16.24 -13.36
CA ALA A 626 25.76 16.93 -14.29
C ALA A 626 27.12 17.31 -13.66
N GLU A 627 27.17 17.51 -12.35
CA GLU A 627 28.42 17.77 -11.60
C GLU A 627 29.23 16.51 -11.26
N LEU A 628 28.67 15.32 -11.49
CA LEU A 628 29.26 14.04 -11.13
C LEU A 628 29.78 13.28 -12.36
N SER A 629 30.90 12.57 -12.22
CA SER A 629 31.31 11.58 -13.23
C SER A 629 30.30 10.43 -13.30
N GLU A 630 30.26 9.72 -14.43
CA GLU A 630 29.39 8.55 -14.64
C GLU A 630 29.46 7.53 -13.48
N ALA A 631 30.68 7.17 -13.05
CA ALA A 631 30.87 6.25 -11.92
C ALA A 631 30.42 6.82 -10.57
N GLN A 632 30.33 8.14 -10.42
CA GLN A 632 29.79 8.79 -9.22
C GLN A 632 28.26 8.91 -9.28
N GLN A 633 27.69 9.16 -10.48
CA GLN A 633 26.24 9.16 -10.71
C GLN A 633 25.63 7.80 -10.35
N GLU A 634 26.24 6.71 -10.85
CA GLU A 634 25.78 5.34 -10.57
C GLU A 634 25.82 5.01 -9.07
N ARG A 635 26.90 5.39 -8.37
CA ARG A 635 27.03 5.19 -6.93
C ARG A 635 26.00 6.00 -6.14
N TYR A 636 25.77 7.26 -6.52
CA TYR A 636 24.80 8.13 -5.87
C TYR A 636 23.37 7.60 -6.03
N LEU A 637 22.99 7.22 -7.25
CA LEU A 637 21.65 6.67 -7.53
C LEU A 637 21.44 5.31 -6.85
N LEU A 638 22.47 4.46 -6.82
CA LEU A 638 22.40 3.18 -6.11
C LEU A 638 22.25 3.38 -4.59
N ASP A 639 22.98 4.32 -4.00
CA ASP A 639 22.85 4.66 -2.57
C ASP A 639 21.46 5.21 -2.24
N LEU A 640 20.93 6.10 -3.10
CA LEU A 640 19.57 6.61 -2.99
C LEU A 640 18.54 5.48 -3.06
N ILE A 641 18.62 4.63 -4.09
CA ILE A 641 17.67 3.53 -4.28
C ILE A 641 17.76 2.52 -3.13
N THR A 642 18.95 2.08 -2.74
CA THR A 642 19.12 1.11 -1.65
C THR A 642 18.63 1.68 -0.30
N THR A 643 18.81 2.97 -0.06
CA THR A 643 18.24 3.67 1.11
C THR A 643 16.72 3.68 1.07
N LEU A 644 16.12 4.02 -0.07
CA LEU A 644 14.66 4.01 -0.23
C LEU A 644 14.09 2.59 -0.12
N VAL A 645 14.78 1.59 -0.67
CA VAL A 645 14.43 0.17 -0.59
C VAL A 645 14.45 -0.30 0.86
N ALA A 646 15.50 0.01 1.62
CA ALA A 646 15.57 -0.30 3.04
C ALA A 646 14.43 0.35 3.82
N ALA A 647 14.11 1.61 3.51
CA ALA A 647 12.99 2.30 4.11
C ALA A 647 11.64 1.64 3.76
N VAL A 648 11.36 1.32 2.50
CA VAL A 648 10.11 0.64 2.11
C VAL A 648 10.00 -0.72 2.82
N LEU A 649 11.10 -1.46 2.93
CA LEU A 649 11.15 -2.76 3.60
C LEU A 649 11.28 -2.69 5.12
N GLY A 650 11.02 -1.57 5.80
CA GLY A 650 11.06 -1.61 7.27
C GLY A 650 12.48 -1.64 7.90
N HIS A 651 13.56 -1.64 7.13
CA HIS A 651 14.93 -1.78 7.62
C HIS A 651 15.50 -0.46 8.16
N ALA A 652 16.32 -0.54 9.21
CA ALA A 652 16.95 0.63 9.84
C ALA A 652 18.16 1.17 9.04
N SER A 653 18.68 0.41 8.08
CA SER A 653 19.87 0.75 7.29
C SER A 653 19.83 0.04 5.93
N PRO A 654 20.43 0.62 4.88
CA PRO A 654 20.65 -0.07 3.60
C PRO A 654 21.73 -1.16 3.69
N ALA A 655 22.46 -1.26 4.81
CA ALA A 655 23.47 -2.30 5.03
C ALA A 655 22.84 -3.70 5.04
N GLY A 656 22.85 -4.37 3.88
CA GLY A 656 22.23 -5.68 3.67
C GLY A 656 21.41 -5.77 2.37
N ILE A 657 21.11 -4.64 1.72
CA ILE A 657 20.43 -4.61 0.42
C ILE A 657 21.46 -4.91 -0.68
N ALA A 658 21.40 -6.10 -1.25
CA ALA A 658 22.27 -6.52 -2.34
C ALA A 658 21.85 -5.84 -3.67
N PRO A 659 22.74 -5.06 -4.33
CA PRO A 659 22.41 -4.30 -5.54
C PRO A 659 21.87 -5.11 -6.71
N ASP A 660 22.36 -6.34 -6.85
CA ASP A 660 22.04 -7.25 -7.97
C ASP A 660 20.92 -8.24 -7.62
N ARG A 661 20.39 -8.19 -6.39
CA ARG A 661 19.37 -9.13 -5.96
C ARG A 661 17.98 -8.67 -6.44
N PRO A 662 17.15 -9.58 -6.98
CA PRO A 662 15.81 -9.22 -7.41
C PRO A 662 14.94 -8.68 -6.27
N PHE A 663 14.16 -7.64 -6.53
CA PHE A 663 13.26 -7.02 -5.54
C PHE A 663 12.31 -8.05 -4.90
N ARG A 664 11.79 -9.01 -5.67
CA ARG A 664 10.94 -10.10 -5.14
C ARG A 664 11.63 -10.93 -4.06
N GLU A 665 12.92 -11.19 -4.20
CA GLU A 665 13.70 -11.93 -3.20
C GLU A 665 14.07 -11.08 -1.98
N LEU A 666 14.07 -9.75 -2.14
CA LEU A 666 14.21 -8.79 -1.05
C LEU A 666 12.90 -8.59 -0.27
N GLY A 667 11.79 -9.16 -0.73
CA GLY A 667 10.48 -9.07 -0.07
C GLY A 667 9.54 -8.03 -0.67
N PHE A 668 9.80 -7.53 -1.88
CA PHE A 668 8.85 -6.66 -2.57
C PHE A 668 7.64 -7.42 -3.10
N ASP A 669 6.49 -6.80 -2.89
CA ASP A 669 5.21 -7.08 -3.52
C ASP A 669 4.76 -5.88 -4.36
N SER A 670 3.54 -5.94 -4.91
CA SER A 670 3.01 -4.84 -5.72
C SER A 670 2.86 -3.54 -4.93
N LEU A 671 2.48 -3.60 -3.64
CA LEU A 671 2.21 -2.43 -2.80
C LEU A 671 3.51 -1.69 -2.44
N THR A 672 4.51 -2.43 -1.97
CA THR A 672 5.86 -1.92 -1.70
C THR A 672 6.54 -1.40 -2.97
N GLY A 673 6.25 -1.99 -4.13
CA GLY A 673 6.69 -1.47 -5.43
C GLY A 673 6.14 -0.07 -5.74
N VAL A 674 4.83 0.16 -5.53
CA VAL A 674 4.21 1.49 -5.69
C VAL A 674 4.76 2.49 -4.67
N GLU A 675 4.98 2.08 -3.42
CA GLU A 675 5.58 2.93 -2.39
C GLU A 675 7.00 3.39 -2.79
N LEU A 676 7.83 2.46 -3.29
CA LEU A 676 9.18 2.79 -3.78
C LEU A 676 9.12 3.76 -4.96
N ARG A 677 8.24 3.50 -5.94
CA ARG A 677 8.06 4.37 -7.12
C ARG A 677 7.63 5.78 -6.71
N ASN A 678 6.63 5.92 -5.84
CA ASN A 678 6.18 7.22 -5.32
C ASN A 678 7.33 7.99 -4.64
N ARG A 679 8.13 7.31 -3.81
CA ARG A 679 9.25 7.94 -3.11
C ARG A 679 10.39 8.32 -4.06
N LEU A 680 10.63 7.52 -5.09
CA LEU A 680 11.60 7.84 -6.14
C LEU A 680 11.15 9.05 -6.95
N ASP A 681 9.89 9.12 -7.38
CA ASP A 681 9.37 10.29 -8.09
C ASP A 681 9.56 11.56 -7.26
N ALA A 682 9.22 11.50 -5.97
CA ALA A 682 9.38 12.63 -5.06
C ALA A 682 10.85 13.03 -4.85
N ALA A 683 11.77 12.06 -4.79
CA ALA A 683 13.20 12.32 -4.57
C ALA A 683 13.94 12.76 -5.83
N THR A 684 13.47 12.36 -7.01
CA THR A 684 14.15 12.55 -8.30
C THR A 684 13.53 13.66 -9.15
N GLY A 685 12.25 13.95 -8.97
CA GLY A 685 11.46 14.83 -9.84
C GLY A 685 11.13 14.21 -11.20
N VAL A 686 11.55 12.98 -11.46
CA VAL A 686 11.27 12.22 -12.68
C VAL A 686 9.98 11.44 -12.48
N ARG A 687 9.09 11.41 -13.47
CA ARG A 687 7.92 10.53 -13.44
C ARG A 687 8.30 9.13 -13.88
N LEU A 688 8.22 8.17 -12.96
CA LEU A 688 8.57 6.78 -13.22
C LEU A 688 7.32 5.90 -13.48
N PRO A 689 7.39 4.93 -14.41
CA PRO A 689 6.28 4.02 -14.68
C PRO A 689 5.85 3.18 -13.47
N ALA A 690 4.59 2.76 -13.41
CA ALA A 690 4.10 1.90 -12.32
C ALA A 690 4.69 0.47 -12.35
N THR A 691 5.22 0.04 -13.50
CA THR A 691 5.86 -1.26 -13.73
C THR A 691 7.35 -1.28 -13.43
N LEU A 692 7.92 -0.15 -12.98
CA LEU A 692 9.35 0.08 -12.74
C LEU A 692 10.08 -1.09 -12.04
N VAL A 693 9.52 -1.61 -10.95
CA VAL A 693 10.13 -2.69 -10.15
C VAL A 693 10.11 -4.05 -10.88
N PHE A 694 9.22 -4.22 -11.86
CA PHE A 694 9.15 -5.42 -12.70
C PHE A 694 10.04 -5.31 -13.93
N ASP A 695 10.09 -4.13 -14.56
CA ASP A 695 10.90 -3.87 -15.75
C ASP A 695 12.39 -3.77 -15.39
N HIS A 696 12.68 -3.24 -14.20
CA HIS A 696 14.03 -3.11 -13.64
C HIS A 696 14.11 -3.87 -12.32
N PRO A 697 14.31 -5.21 -12.36
CA PRO A 697 14.04 -6.08 -11.23
C PRO A 697 15.06 -6.01 -10.09
N THR A 698 16.12 -5.22 -10.19
CA THR A 698 17.17 -5.09 -9.16
C THR A 698 17.46 -3.62 -8.85
N PRO A 699 17.93 -3.28 -7.63
CA PRO A 699 18.37 -1.93 -7.30
C PRO A 699 19.38 -1.33 -8.29
N ALA A 700 20.32 -2.13 -8.79
CA ALA A 700 21.31 -1.69 -9.78
C ALA A 700 20.67 -1.41 -11.16
N ALA A 701 19.79 -2.28 -11.64
CA ALA A 701 19.08 -2.07 -12.91
C ALA A 701 18.19 -0.81 -12.84
N LEU A 702 17.57 -0.58 -11.68
CA LEU A 702 16.76 0.60 -11.44
C LEU A 702 17.59 1.88 -11.41
N ALA A 703 18.79 1.84 -10.80
CA ALA A 703 19.71 2.98 -10.79
C ALA A 703 20.12 3.38 -12.21
N ALA A 704 20.39 2.40 -13.08
CA ALA A 704 20.71 2.64 -14.48
C ALA A 704 19.54 3.26 -15.25
N TYR A 705 18.32 2.79 -15.01
CA TYR A 705 17.12 3.35 -15.64
C TYR A 705 16.86 4.80 -15.22
N VAL A 706 16.86 5.09 -13.91
CA VAL A 706 16.67 6.46 -13.39
C VAL A 706 17.74 7.41 -13.93
N ARG A 707 18.98 6.94 -14.11
CA ARG A 707 20.05 7.72 -14.74
C ARG A 707 19.71 8.08 -16.19
N ALA A 708 19.24 7.12 -16.98
CA ALA A 708 18.87 7.34 -18.38
C ALA A 708 17.73 8.36 -18.52
N GLU A 709 16.74 8.30 -17.62
CA GLU A 709 15.61 9.24 -17.60
C GLU A 709 16.01 10.64 -17.09
N ALA A 710 16.85 10.72 -16.05
CA ALA A 710 17.22 11.98 -15.40
C ALA A 710 18.31 12.77 -16.15
N ALA A 711 19.13 12.09 -16.95
CA ALA A 711 20.24 12.68 -17.69
C ALA A 711 20.39 12.00 -19.08
N PRO A 712 19.40 12.16 -19.99
CA PRO A 712 19.48 11.60 -21.33
C PRO A 712 20.72 12.16 -22.03
N GLY A 713 21.72 11.32 -22.27
CA GLY A 713 22.95 11.74 -22.93
C GLY A 713 22.64 12.22 -24.35
N ALA A 714 23.48 13.11 -24.92
CA ALA A 714 23.35 13.53 -26.32
C ALA A 714 23.37 12.33 -27.31
N MET A 715 23.99 11.21 -26.93
CA MET A 715 23.97 9.95 -27.69
C MET A 715 22.65 9.17 -27.57
N ASP A 716 21.90 9.30 -26.48
CA ASP A 716 20.62 8.59 -26.28
C ASP A 716 19.47 9.28 -27.02
N ALA A 717 19.49 10.61 -27.15
CA ALA A 717 18.56 11.32 -28.03
C ALA A 717 18.74 10.90 -29.50
N VAL A 718 20.00 10.71 -29.93
CA VAL A 718 20.32 10.19 -31.27
C VAL A 718 19.86 8.74 -31.40
N ARG A 719 20.10 7.88 -30.39
CA ARG A 719 19.66 6.48 -30.41
C ARG A 719 18.13 6.35 -30.41
N SER A 720 17.42 7.15 -29.61
CA SER A 720 15.95 7.22 -29.59
C SER A 720 15.38 7.61 -30.95
N VAL A 721 16.00 8.58 -31.65
CA VAL A 721 15.60 8.93 -33.03
C VAL A 721 15.85 7.77 -34.00
N HIS A 722 16.95 7.01 -33.84
CA HIS A 722 17.20 5.81 -34.66
C HIS A 722 16.18 4.70 -34.35
N ASP A 723 15.87 4.44 -33.08
CA ASP A 723 14.88 3.43 -32.67
C ASP A 723 13.45 3.78 -33.16
N GLU A 724 13.11 5.08 -33.24
CA GLU A 724 11.86 5.57 -33.83
C GLU A 724 11.85 5.40 -35.36
N LEU A 725 12.98 5.66 -36.03
CA LEU A 725 13.15 5.46 -37.47
C LEU A 725 13.05 3.97 -37.84
N ASP A 726 13.63 3.07 -37.04
CA ASP A 726 13.51 1.62 -37.24
C ASP A 726 12.05 1.15 -37.07
N ARG A 727 11.29 1.72 -36.12
CA ARG A 727 9.84 1.48 -35.98
C ARG A 727 9.04 1.98 -37.17
N ILE A 728 9.38 3.16 -37.69
CA ILE A 728 8.75 3.70 -38.90
C ILE A 728 9.08 2.82 -40.12
N GLU A 729 10.31 2.35 -40.25
CA GLU A 729 10.74 1.45 -41.33
C GLU A 729 9.97 0.12 -41.29
N ALA A 730 9.84 -0.50 -40.11
CA ALA A 730 9.03 -1.71 -39.94
C ALA A 730 7.56 -1.47 -40.33
N SER A 731 6.99 -0.33 -39.90
CA SER A 731 5.60 0.03 -40.19
C SER A 731 5.36 0.31 -41.68
N LEU A 732 6.33 0.89 -42.39
CA LEU A 732 6.27 1.13 -43.84
C LEU A 732 6.19 -0.19 -44.64
N GLY A 733 6.81 -1.25 -44.13
CA GLY A 733 6.78 -2.59 -44.73
C GLY A 733 5.41 -3.28 -44.69
N GLU A 734 4.52 -2.85 -43.78
CA GLU A 734 3.17 -3.41 -43.62
C GLU A 734 2.10 -2.66 -44.44
N ILE A 735 2.45 -1.56 -45.09
CA ILE A 735 1.51 -0.74 -45.87
C ILE A 735 1.26 -1.39 -47.25
N PRO A 736 -0.01 -1.63 -47.64
CA PRO A 736 -0.37 -2.14 -48.97
C PRO A 736 0.21 -1.29 -50.12
N ASP A 737 0.42 -1.89 -51.30
CA ASP A 737 0.84 -1.20 -52.54
C ASP A 737 -0.25 -0.21 -53.04
N ASP A 738 -0.51 0.87 -52.31
CA ASP A 738 -1.34 2.00 -52.72
C ASP A 738 -0.45 3.22 -53.01
N ASP A 739 -0.45 3.66 -54.27
CA ASP A 739 0.44 4.70 -54.78
C ASP A 739 0.17 6.07 -54.14
N GLU A 740 -1.08 6.34 -53.73
CA GLU A 740 -1.47 7.65 -53.18
C GLU A 740 -1.01 7.80 -51.71
N ALA A 741 -1.16 6.75 -50.89
CA ALA A 741 -0.65 6.71 -49.52
C ALA A 741 0.88 6.80 -49.46
N ARG A 742 1.60 6.09 -50.35
CA ARG A 742 3.07 6.13 -50.40
C ARG A 742 3.64 7.46 -50.86
N SER A 743 2.95 8.14 -51.77
CA SER A 743 3.34 9.48 -52.23
C SER A 743 3.21 10.50 -51.09
N GLY A 744 2.13 10.44 -50.31
CA GLY A 744 1.94 11.30 -49.13
C GLY A 744 3.00 11.09 -48.05
N ILE A 745 3.37 9.84 -47.76
CA ILE A 745 4.42 9.50 -46.79
C ILE A 745 5.80 9.94 -47.29
N SER A 746 6.11 9.72 -48.57
CA SER A 746 7.38 10.14 -49.18
C SER A 746 7.59 11.65 -49.09
N VAL A 747 6.55 12.45 -49.35
CA VAL A 747 6.62 13.92 -49.23
C VAL A 747 6.89 14.34 -47.77
N ARG A 748 6.27 13.65 -46.80
CA ARG A 748 6.47 13.94 -45.37
C ARG A 748 7.90 13.62 -44.92
N LEU A 749 8.44 12.47 -45.33
CA LEU A 749 9.82 12.06 -45.04
C LEU A 749 10.84 13.00 -45.67
N GLN A 750 10.63 13.42 -46.93
CA GLN A 750 11.48 14.41 -47.60
C GLN A 750 11.44 15.78 -46.89
N THR A 751 10.28 16.18 -46.37
CA THR A 751 10.14 17.43 -45.61
C THR A 751 10.89 17.38 -44.28
N LEU A 752 10.86 16.24 -43.58
CA LEU A 752 11.63 16.02 -42.36
C LEU A 752 13.14 16.03 -42.63
N LEU A 753 13.58 15.36 -43.70
CA LEU A 753 14.97 15.36 -44.13
C LEU A 753 15.45 16.79 -44.49
N ALA A 754 14.64 17.56 -45.21
CA ALA A 754 14.97 18.94 -45.56
C ALA A 754 15.12 19.84 -44.32
N LYS A 755 14.31 19.63 -43.27
CA LYS A 755 14.44 20.34 -41.99
C LYS A 755 15.72 19.97 -41.23
N MET A 756 16.15 18.71 -41.29
CA MET A 756 17.42 18.27 -40.69
C MET A 756 18.63 18.86 -41.42
N VAL A 757 18.62 18.83 -42.76
CA VAL A 757 19.73 19.35 -43.58
C VAL A 757 19.85 20.88 -43.48
N ALA A 758 18.74 21.60 -43.28
CA ALA A 758 18.75 23.05 -43.05
C ALA A 758 19.30 23.47 -41.67
N SER A 759 19.49 22.52 -40.75
CA SER A 759 20.07 22.76 -39.41
C SER A 759 21.60 22.66 -39.38
N GLU A 760 22.24 22.17 -40.45
CA GLU A 760 23.69 22.26 -40.63
C GLU A 760 24.02 23.57 -41.34
N ASP A 761 24.95 24.34 -40.76
CA ASP A 761 25.41 25.65 -41.23
C ASP A 761 25.71 25.61 -42.76
N PRO A 762 25.03 26.41 -43.61
CA PRO A 762 25.21 26.34 -45.05
C PRO A 762 26.51 27.04 -45.42
N THR A 763 27.63 26.32 -45.35
CA THR A 763 28.76 26.68 -46.20
C THR A 763 28.29 26.56 -47.66
N PRO A 764 28.40 27.62 -48.48
CA PRO A 764 27.96 27.53 -49.87
C PRO A 764 28.82 26.48 -50.56
N ARG A 765 28.22 25.35 -50.95
CA ARG A 765 28.82 24.47 -51.96
C ARG A 765 28.78 25.24 -53.28
N GLU A 766 29.89 25.90 -53.62
CA GLU A 766 30.13 26.34 -54.99
C GLU A 766 29.96 25.15 -55.94
N ASP A 767 29.20 25.39 -57.00
CA ASP A 767 28.83 24.45 -58.06
C ASP A 767 30.03 23.66 -58.59
N ARG A 768 30.23 22.45 -58.05
CA ARG A 768 31.23 21.49 -58.57
C ARG A 768 30.92 20.97 -59.98
N ILE A 769 29.79 21.34 -60.57
CA ILE A 769 29.47 21.01 -61.97
C ILE A 769 30.04 22.06 -62.93
N ALA A 770 30.25 23.31 -62.49
CA ALA A 770 30.80 24.37 -63.34
C ALA A 770 32.33 24.34 -63.46
N ALA A 771 33.01 23.60 -62.58
CA ALA A 771 34.48 23.49 -62.53
C ALA A 771 35.01 22.08 -62.85
N ALA A 772 34.13 21.11 -63.14
CA ALA A 772 34.55 19.76 -63.50
C ALA A 772 35.18 19.75 -64.89
N SER A 773 36.38 19.20 -64.99
CA SER A 773 37.02 18.95 -66.28
C SER A 773 36.25 17.89 -67.07
N THR A 774 36.32 17.94 -68.40
CA THR A 774 35.64 16.97 -69.28
C THR A 774 35.95 15.52 -68.90
N ASP A 775 37.16 15.24 -68.41
CA ASP A 775 37.60 13.91 -67.99
C ASP A 775 36.93 13.44 -66.69
N GLU A 776 36.62 14.35 -65.76
CA GLU A 776 35.90 14.04 -64.52
C GLU A 776 34.42 13.76 -64.78
N ILE A 777 33.84 14.42 -65.78
CA ILE A 777 32.46 14.17 -66.22
C ILE A 777 32.34 12.78 -66.87
N PHE A 778 33.31 12.37 -67.69
CA PHE A 778 33.32 11.04 -68.29
C PHE A 778 33.56 9.92 -67.26
N ALA A 779 34.43 10.14 -66.27
CA ALA A 779 34.64 9.18 -65.19
C ALA A 779 33.37 8.96 -64.33
N PHE A 780 32.58 10.01 -64.10
CA PHE A 780 31.32 9.90 -63.36
C PHE A 780 30.24 9.12 -64.14
N ILE A 781 30.16 9.33 -65.47
CA ILE A 781 29.23 8.62 -66.35
C ILE A 781 29.59 7.13 -66.46
N ASP A 782 30.88 6.79 -66.60
CA ASP A 782 31.33 5.39 -66.66
C ASP A 782 31.08 4.64 -65.33
N THR A 783 31.19 5.32 -64.19
CA THR A 783 30.96 4.71 -62.87
C THR A 783 29.48 4.41 -62.62
N GLN A 784 28.56 5.21 -63.19
CA GLN A 784 27.12 5.02 -63.03
C GLN A 784 26.51 4.07 -64.08
N LEU A 785 27.03 4.05 -65.31
CA LEU A 785 26.55 3.14 -66.37
C LEU A 785 27.24 1.76 -66.35
N GLY A 786 28.40 1.63 -65.69
CA GLY A 786 29.15 0.38 -65.58
C GLY A 786 28.59 -0.69 -64.65
N ARG A 787 27.49 -0.45 -63.93
CA ARG A 787 26.86 -1.45 -63.02
C ARG A 787 25.66 -2.19 -63.63
N ALA A 788 25.39 -2.04 -64.93
CA ALA A 788 24.30 -2.73 -65.62
C ALA A 788 24.74 -3.84 -66.59
N ALA A 789 26.01 -4.27 -66.59
CA ALA A 789 26.43 -5.47 -67.31
C ALA A 789 27.62 -6.16 -66.61
N GLY A 790 27.33 -7.25 -65.91
CA GLY A 790 28.29 -8.11 -65.22
C GLY A 790 27.57 -9.16 -64.40
#